data_AF-A0A444UAH4-F1
#
_entry.id   AF-A0A444UAH4-F1
#
_cell.length_a   1.000
_cell.length_b   1.000
_cell.length_c   1.000
_cell.angle_alpha   90.00
_cell.angle_beta   90.00
_cell.angle_gamma   90.00
#
_symmetry.space_group_name_H-M   'P 1'
#
loop_
_entity.id
_entity.type
_entity.pdbx_description
1 polymer ?
#
loop_
_entity_poly.entity_id
_entity_poly.type
_entity_poly.pdbx_seq_one_letter_code
_entity_poly.pdbx_strand_id
1 'polypeptide(L)'
;MKKVVYWSSEEVSSWLTEEGMPEYSDSFQRLNGEDLLRLTEADFKKPPLSLVSSDNGQQLLNKIETLNIEHHIEAHKNGHANGHLIKGNNGDIGSKAKRSGMPNGFRNEMVQIHMPMPEKSHFPMEWGKTALTFIYALFCFVFTTVMISVVHERVPPKEETPPLPDKFFEIFDRVEWAFSICEINGMILVALWLIQWTLLKYKSIVGRRFFFIVGTLYLYRCITMYITTLPVPGMHFQCSPKLLGDWEAQMRRVIKMIAGGGLSITGSHTMCGDYLYSGHTVILTLTYLFIKEYSPRRFWWYHWICWFLSVVGIFCIMLAHDHYTVDVVVAYYITTRLFWWYHTMANQQIVFPIAESSHTMASKSCCRTFTALERVLMVLFVLMTGVSVGLIIVMAVSRSSDTTDLLTTTPAPPPTGPEKPKPSEKPKPSEKPKPSEKPKPSEKPSDGSYLIGVGRADCTGPVAEVPLMGYASPDQTAGGIHTRLYSRAFIVANNSERVVFVSADIGMVSQRLRLEVLKKLQNKYGDLYRQENVVLSGTHTHSGPGGYFQYTLFIITSKGYIKPSINAIVNGIVKSIDIAHGNLKAGRIFLNKGEVENSNLNRSPHSYLNNPEEERRKYKSNTDKELVVLKMVDSDGNGLGLLSWFAVHPVSMNNTNRMVSSDNMGYASYLFEQEMNAGFLPGQSNMCMAIGPGVDMFESTKIIGGTIFNKAKELYRTAQQEVTGPLNAAHQWVNMTDVTVQLNATHTGKTCKPALGHSFAAGTIDGVGGLNFTQGSVEGDPFWDGIRDALLGSPSNETQDCHHPKPILFSTGEMNVPLPWHPAIVDVQIITIGSLAIVAIPGEFTTMAGRRMREAVKNELESRGSLGQVEVVIAGLCNIYTHYITTYEEYQIQRYEAASNIYGPHSLSAYIQLFSSLARAIAENKVADLPKGPEPPFFSNSQLISLLPLNPVDKTPLNTSFGDVLIQTLQSYKRGEVVEVTFVSGNPRNSADMAEKTFLTVEKYENMTNSWKVVHTDASWETRFHWIKGTGGQSNVTVEWHVPSTAHPGTYRIQHFGHYKERPSFPPVMKPYEGSSGSFEIYN
;
A
#
# COMPACT_ATOMS: atom_id res chain seq x y z
N MET A 1 -25.56 23.23 -0.54
CA MET A 1 -26.72 24.15 -0.62
C MET A 1 -27.34 24.04 -2.02
N LYS A 2 -28.02 25.06 -2.57
CA LYS A 2 -27.98 25.27 -4.03
C LYS A 2 -26.52 25.48 -4.45
N LYS A 3 -26.14 25.02 -5.64
CA LYS A 3 -24.84 25.40 -6.23
C LYS A 3 -24.79 26.91 -6.48
N VAL A 4 -23.65 27.53 -6.19
CA VAL A 4 -23.44 28.99 -6.27
C VAL A 4 -23.87 29.58 -7.61
N VAL A 5 -23.52 28.94 -8.72
CA VAL A 5 -23.92 29.30 -10.10
C VAL A 5 -25.45 29.45 -10.30
N TYR A 6 -26.29 28.95 -9.39
CA TYR A 6 -27.76 29.06 -9.43
C TYR A 6 -28.35 29.92 -8.29
N TRP A 7 -27.55 30.74 -7.60
CA TRP A 7 -28.02 31.67 -6.57
C TRP A 7 -28.68 32.91 -7.20
N SER A 8 -29.84 33.31 -6.68
CA SER A 8 -30.42 34.64 -6.97
C SER A 8 -29.59 35.76 -6.34
N SER A 9 -29.82 37.02 -6.72
CA SER A 9 -29.15 38.15 -6.05
C SER A 9 -29.59 38.33 -4.59
N GLU A 10 -30.77 37.83 -4.21
CA GLU A 10 -31.21 37.73 -2.81
C GLU A 10 -30.36 36.70 -2.04
N GLU A 11 -30.06 35.54 -2.64
CA GLU A 11 -29.20 34.51 -2.04
C GLU A 11 -27.73 34.98 -1.95
N VAL A 12 -27.24 35.73 -2.94
CA VAL A 12 -25.94 36.41 -2.87
C VAL A 12 -25.89 37.47 -1.75
N SER A 13 -26.95 38.27 -1.59
CA SER A 13 -27.05 39.28 -0.53
C SER A 13 -27.11 38.67 0.88
N SER A 14 -27.80 37.53 1.04
CA SER A 14 -27.78 36.75 2.29
C SER A 14 -26.37 36.27 2.61
N TRP A 15 -25.68 35.66 1.63
CA TRP A 15 -24.30 35.17 1.82
C TRP A 15 -23.31 36.29 2.15
N LEU A 16 -23.37 37.44 1.48
CA LEU A 16 -22.55 38.61 1.82
C LEU A 16 -22.79 39.11 3.26
N THR A 17 -24.03 39.01 3.74
CA THR A 17 -24.39 39.36 5.12
C THR A 17 -23.89 38.32 6.13
N GLU A 18 -23.99 37.03 5.81
CA GLU A 18 -23.49 35.91 6.64
C GLU A 18 -21.95 35.90 6.76
N GLU A 19 -21.23 36.27 5.69
CA GLU A 19 -19.77 36.41 5.69
C GLU A 19 -19.27 37.74 6.28
N GLY A 20 -20.17 38.61 6.74
CA GLY A 20 -19.84 39.86 7.43
C GLY A 20 -19.45 41.04 6.53
N MET A 21 -19.87 41.04 5.26
CA MET A 21 -19.59 42.07 4.25
C MET A 21 -20.86 42.72 3.65
N PRO A 22 -21.85 43.17 4.46
CA PRO A 22 -23.14 43.69 3.97
C PRO A 22 -23.03 45.00 3.18
N GLU A 23 -21.93 45.76 3.31
CA GLU A 23 -21.67 47.01 2.57
C GLU A 23 -21.64 46.80 1.04
N TYR A 24 -21.35 45.60 0.58
CA TYR A 24 -21.38 45.25 -0.85
C TYR A 24 -22.79 44.94 -1.37
N SER A 25 -23.75 44.59 -0.50
CA SER A 25 -25.08 44.12 -0.92
C SER A 25 -25.86 45.15 -1.75
N ASP A 26 -25.71 46.45 -1.45
CA ASP A 26 -26.33 47.52 -2.24
C ASP A 26 -25.70 47.70 -3.64
N SER A 27 -24.41 47.41 -3.79
CA SER A 27 -23.74 47.40 -5.10
C SER A 27 -24.04 46.12 -5.90
N PHE A 28 -24.43 45.04 -5.23
CA PHE A 28 -24.68 43.72 -5.82
C PHE A 28 -26.16 43.29 -5.88
N GLN A 29 -27.13 44.18 -5.63
CA GLN A 29 -28.58 43.89 -5.66
C GLN A 29 -29.09 43.17 -6.92
N ARG A 30 -28.36 43.23 -8.04
CA ARG A 30 -28.70 42.59 -9.34
C ARG A 30 -27.73 41.49 -9.76
N LEU A 31 -26.69 41.22 -8.97
CA LEU A 31 -25.61 40.30 -9.31
C LEU A 31 -25.99 38.89 -8.83
N ASN A 32 -26.01 37.91 -9.75
CA ASN A 32 -26.32 36.52 -9.41
C ASN A 32 -25.03 35.74 -9.08
N GLY A 33 -25.16 34.49 -8.63
CA GLY A 33 -23.99 33.70 -8.22
C GLY A 33 -23.05 33.26 -9.34
N GLU A 34 -23.46 33.27 -10.62
CA GLU A 34 -22.53 33.06 -11.76
C GLU A 34 -21.67 34.30 -12.01
N ASP A 35 -22.25 35.50 -11.86
CA ASP A 35 -21.54 36.77 -11.97
C ASP A 35 -20.64 37.02 -10.75
N LEU A 36 -21.05 36.59 -9.54
CA LEU A 36 -20.25 36.67 -8.31
C LEU A 36 -18.91 35.92 -8.46
N LEU A 37 -18.96 34.68 -8.97
CA LEU A 37 -17.76 33.86 -9.21
C LEU A 37 -16.87 34.37 -10.35
N ARG A 38 -17.29 35.42 -11.08
CA ARG A 38 -16.55 36.07 -12.18
C ARG A 38 -15.91 37.40 -11.80
N LEU A 39 -16.15 37.94 -10.61
CA LEU A 39 -15.57 39.21 -10.18
C LEU A 39 -14.04 39.15 -10.17
N THR A 40 -13.40 40.22 -10.64
CA THR A 40 -11.94 40.34 -10.68
C THR A 40 -11.45 41.59 -9.96
N GLU A 41 -10.16 41.63 -9.64
CA GLU A 41 -9.47 42.81 -9.09
C GLU A 41 -9.61 44.08 -9.99
N ALA A 42 -9.97 43.91 -11.27
CA ALA A 42 -10.20 45.02 -12.20
C ALA A 42 -11.60 45.66 -12.08
N ASP A 43 -12.52 45.01 -11.37
CA ASP A 43 -13.91 45.47 -11.22
C ASP A 43 -14.08 46.33 -9.96
N PHE A 44 -13.39 45.98 -8.88
CA PHE A 44 -13.27 46.80 -7.67
C PHE A 44 -12.51 48.12 -7.88
N LYS A 45 -11.87 48.31 -9.03
CA LYS A 45 -11.19 49.56 -9.43
C LYS A 45 -12.10 50.55 -10.18
N LYS A 46 -13.42 50.30 -10.19
CA LYS A 46 -14.43 51.15 -10.83
C LYS A 46 -15.61 51.41 -9.89
N PRO A 47 -16.28 52.58 -9.95
CA PRO A 47 -17.54 52.79 -9.24
C PRO A 47 -18.64 51.83 -9.73
N PRO A 48 -19.55 51.35 -8.87
CA PRO A 48 -19.67 51.73 -7.44
C PRO A 48 -18.66 51.02 -6.53
N LEU A 49 -18.10 49.88 -6.92
CA LEU A 49 -17.31 49.00 -6.05
C LEU A 49 -16.05 49.66 -5.46
N SER A 50 -15.40 50.54 -6.22
CA SER A 50 -14.25 51.33 -5.76
C SER A 50 -14.59 52.38 -4.68
N LEU A 51 -15.85 52.46 -4.26
CA LEU A 51 -16.33 53.33 -3.19
C LEU A 51 -16.85 52.52 -1.97
N VAL A 52 -16.90 51.19 -2.07
CA VAL A 52 -17.44 50.30 -1.02
C VAL A 52 -16.37 49.91 0.00
N SER A 53 -15.14 49.63 -0.45
CA SER A 53 -14.02 49.24 0.42
C SER A 53 -12.70 49.87 0.01
N SER A 54 -11.87 50.16 1.01
CA SER A 54 -10.48 50.63 0.85
C SER A 54 -9.47 49.53 0.51
N ASP A 55 -9.85 48.25 0.56
CA ASP A 55 -8.95 47.11 0.29
C ASP A 55 -8.92 46.66 -1.19
N ASN A 56 -9.61 47.38 -2.09
CA ASN A 56 -9.85 47.00 -3.48
C ASN A 56 -10.55 45.64 -3.66
N GLY A 57 -11.35 45.20 -2.68
CA GLY A 57 -12.12 43.96 -2.72
C GLY A 57 -11.33 42.68 -2.43
N GLN A 58 -10.10 42.80 -1.93
CA GLN A 58 -9.20 41.65 -1.70
C GLN A 58 -9.80 40.62 -0.74
N GLN A 59 -10.47 41.04 0.34
CA GLN A 59 -11.13 40.13 1.28
C GLN A 59 -12.29 39.37 0.63
N LEU A 60 -13.13 40.06 -0.14
CA LEU A 60 -14.25 39.44 -0.85
C LEU A 60 -13.76 38.49 -1.97
N LEU A 61 -12.70 38.85 -2.70
CA LEU A 61 -12.08 37.98 -3.69
C LEU A 61 -11.54 36.68 -3.07
N ASN A 62 -10.87 36.75 -1.92
CA ASN A 62 -10.41 35.55 -1.20
C ASN A 62 -11.58 34.64 -0.73
N LYS A 63 -12.71 35.26 -0.33
CA LYS A 63 -13.94 34.53 0.02
C LYS A 63 -14.58 33.88 -1.22
N ILE A 64 -14.63 34.58 -2.36
CA ILE A 64 -15.10 34.05 -3.64
C ILE A 64 -14.19 32.93 -4.17
N GLU A 65 -12.87 33.01 -3.98
CA GLU A 65 -11.94 31.92 -4.31
C GLU A 65 -12.21 30.68 -3.46
N THR A 66 -12.45 30.85 -2.16
CA THR A 66 -12.89 29.76 -1.27
C THR A 66 -14.20 29.13 -1.76
N LEU A 67 -15.17 29.96 -2.15
CA LEU A 67 -16.47 29.54 -2.70
C LEU A 67 -16.34 28.79 -4.04
N ASN A 68 -15.39 29.20 -4.90
CA ASN A 68 -15.03 28.51 -6.15
C ASN A 68 -14.39 27.14 -5.86
N ILE A 69 -13.50 27.04 -4.86
CA ILE A 69 -12.88 25.78 -4.44
C ILE A 69 -13.94 24.81 -3.93
N GLU A 70 -14.87 25.25 -3.08
CA GLU A 70 -16.00 24.43 -2.64
C GLU A 70 -16.90 24.00 -3.80
N HIS A 71 -17.19 24.90 -4.74
CA HIS A 71 -17.96 24.58 -5.94
C HIS A 71 -17.28 23.52 -6.82
N HIS A 72 -15.96 23.59 -7.00
CA HIS A 72 -15.19 22.58 -7.72
C HIS A 72 -15.12 21.25 -6.96
N ILE A 73 -15.02 21.26 -5.63
CA ILE A 73 -15.11 20.04 -4.80
C ILE A 73 -16.51 19.40 -4.92
N GLU A 74 -17.58 20.18 -4.93
CA GLU A 74 -18.92 19.68 -5.25
C GLU A 74 -19.04 19.18 -6.70
N ALA A 75 -18.37 19.80 -7.67
CA ALA A 75 -18.37 19.33 -9.06
C ALA A 75 -17.69 17.96 -9.17
N HIS A 76 -16.53 17.76 -8.54
CA HIS A 76 -15.85 16.46 -8.51
C HIS A 76 -16.63 15.40 -7.72
N LYS A 77 -17.29 15.75 -6.60
CA LYS A 77 -18.18 14.82 -5.88
C LYS A 77 -19.39 14.40 -6.72
N ASN A 78 -20.00 15.32 -7.47
CA ASN A 78 -21.21 15.05 -8.26
C ASN A 78 -20.92 14.47 -9.66
N GLY A 79 -19.66 14.49 -10.13
CA GLY A 79 -19.23 13.88 -11.40
C GLY A 79 -19.42 12.36 -11.50
N HIS A 80 -19.81 11.69 -10.42
CA HIS A 80 -20.20 10.27 -10.40
C HIS A 80 -21.68 10.03 -10.07
N ALA A 81 -22.51 11.09 -9.98
CA ALA A 81 -23.90 10.97 -9.55
C ALA A 81 -24.84 11.95 -10.28
N ASN A 82 -25.14 11.68 -11.57
CA ASN A 82 -26.49 11.69 -12.17
C ASN A 82 -26.43 11.64 -13.71
N GLY A 83 -26.76 10.48 -14.29
CA GLY A 83 -26.99 10.34 -15.73
C GLY A 83 -28.47 10.38 -16.09
N HIS A 84 -28.77 10.89 -17.30
CA HIS A 84 -30.10 10.92 -17.96
C HIS A 84 -31.19 11.85 -17.39
N LEU A 85 -31.36 12.98 -18.08
CA LEU A 85 -32.68 13.47 -18.50
C LEU A 85 -32.78 13.36 -20.02
N ILE A 86 -33.95 13.01 -20.57
CA ILE A 86 -34.15 12.74 -22.00
C ILE A 86 -35.39 13.48 -22.53
N LYS A 87 -35.17 14.32 -23.55
CA LYS A 87 -36.08 14.77 -24.61
C LYS A 87 -35.18 15.30 -25.74
N GLY A 88 -35.47 15.15 -27.03
CA GLY A 88 -36.49 14.39 -27.75
C GLY A 88 -36.17 14.54 -29.25
N ASN A 89 -36.31 13.49 -30.06
CA ASN A 89 -35.67 13.44 -31.39
C ASN A 89 -36.51 14.06 -32.53
N ASN A 90 -35.84 14.25 -33.68
CA ASN A 90 -36.35 14.69 -35.01
C ASN A 90 -36.48 16.22 -35.19
N GLY A 91 -36.05 16.82 -36.31
CA GLY A 91 -35.21 16.26 -37.38
C GLY A 91 -35.14 17.10 -38.67
N ASP A 92 -33.97 17.05 -39.32
CA ASP A 92 -33.70 17.25 -40.77
C ASP A 92 -33.75 18.67 -41.41
N ILE A 93 -33.09 18.79 -42.59
CA ILE A 93 -33.16 19.83 -43.64
C ILE A 93 -32.51 21.22 -43.40
N GLY A 94 -31.40 21.51 -44.12
CA GLY A 94 -31.46 22.60 -45.14
C GLY A 94 -30.58 23.87 -45.13
N SER A 95 -29.30 23.76 -45.55
CA SER A 95 -28.64 24.68 -46.54
C SER A 95 -28.07 26.10 -46.20
N LYS A 96 -27.14 26.56 -47.07
CA LYS A 96 -26.73 27.96 -47.43
C LYS A 96 -25.79 28.83 -46.55
N ALA A 97 -24.47 28.65 -46.78
CA ALA A 97 -23.50 29.61 -47.39
C ALA A 97 -23.38 31.12 -47.01
N LYS A 98 -22.11 31.62 -47.05
CA LYS A 98 -21.61 33.03 -47.15
C LYS A 98 -21.68 33.90 -45.85
N ARG A 99 -20.74 34.83 -45.54
CA ARG A 99 -19.38 35.16 -46.07
C ARG A 99 -18.56 36.04 -45.07
N SER A 100 -17.24 35.93 -45.09
CA SER A 100 -16.19 36.96 -44.78
C SER A 100 -16.25 37.84 -43.50
N GLY A 101 -15.20 37.74 -42.65
CA GLY A 101 -14.82 38.76 -41.65
C GLY A 101 -13.59 38.34 -40.80
N MET A 102 -12.59 39.21 -40.68
CA MET A 102 -11.35 39.06 -39.86
C MET A 102 -10.72 40.47 -39.66
N PRO A 103 -9.88 40.75 -38.65
CA PRO A 103 -9.24 39.83 -37.70
C PRO A 103 -9.34 40.23 -36.21
N ASN A 104 -8.52 39.58 -35.38
CA ASN A 104 -8.16 39.85 -33.97
C ASN A 104 -9.16 39.41 -32.88
N GLY A 105 -8.81 38.30 -32.23
CA GLY A 105 -9.41 37.80 -30.99
C GLY A 105 -8.94 36.36 -30.71
N PHE A 106 -8.06 36.16 -29.73
CA PHE A 106 -7.60 34.82 -29.34
C PHE A 106 -8.75 34.08 -28.64
N ARG A 107 -9.43 33.18 -29.37
CA ARG A 107 -10.39 32.22 -28.80
C ARG A 107 -9.67 30.92 -28.45
N ASN A 108 -9.82 30.47 -27.21
CA ASN A 108 -9.52 29.10 -26.82
C ASN A 108 -10.63 28.14 -27.33
N GLU A 109 -10.67 27.89 -28.64
CA GLU A 109 -11.40 26.75 -29.17
C GLU A 109 -10.55 25.49 -28.95
N MET A 110 -10.94 24.69 -27.96
CA MET A 110 -10.30 23.41 -27.68
C MET A 110 -10.42 22.48 -28.90
N VAL A 111 -9.29 21.98 -29.39
CA VAL A 111 -9.26 20.96 -30.44
C VAL A 111 -9.98 19.72 -29.94
N GLN A 112 -11.19 19.48 -30.44
CA GLN A 112 -11.90 18.23 -30.18
C GLN A 112 -11.18 17.08 -30.89
N ILE A 113 -10.31 16.39 -30.15
CA ILE A 113 -9.85 15.06 -30.52
C ILE A 113 -11.09 14.17 -30.54
N HIS A 114 -11.57 13.85 -31.75
CA HIS A 114 -12.78 13.06 -31.95
C HIS A 114 -12.49 11.58 -31.66
N MET A 115 -12.29 11.25 -30.39
CA MET A 115 -12.31 9.86 -29.94
C MET A 115 -13.66 9.26 -30.32
N PRO A 116 -13.71 8.18 -31.12
CA PRO A 116 -14.97 7.51 -31.41
C PRO A 116 -15.54 7.02 -30.08
N MET A 117 -16.71 7.54 -29.70
CA MET A 117 -17.37 7.07 -28.48
C MET A 117 -17.60 5.56 -28.61
N PRO A 118 -17.17 4.74 -27.64
CA PRO A 118 -17.58 3.34 -27.64
C PRO A 118 -19.11 3.31 -27.60
N GLU A 119 -19.73 2.52 -28.48
CA GLU A 119 -21.17 2.36 -28.49
C GLU A 119 -21.63 2.02 -27.07
N LYS A 120 -22.63 2.76 -26.55
CA LYS A 120 -23.19 2.47 -25.23
C LYS A 120 -23.87 1.10 -25.29
N SER A 121 -23.12 0.06 -24.95
CA SER A 121 -23.53 -1.33 -25.03
C SER A 121 -24.86 -1.51 -24.30
N HIS A 122 -25.93 -1.66 -25.09
CA HIS A 122 -27.28 -1.72 -24.56
C HIS A 122 -27.45 -3.07 -23.85
N PHE A 123 -27.16 -3.10 -22.53
CA PHE A 123 -27.12 -4.32 -21.71
C PHE A 123 -28.28 -5.26 -22.08
N PRO A 124 -28.00 -6.42 -22.71
CA PRO A 124 -29.05 -7.26 -23.24
C PRO A 124 -29.93 -7.79 -22.11
N MET A 125 -31.24 -7.82 -22.33
CA MET A 125 -32.17 -8.48 -21.40
C MET A 125 -32.14 -9.99 -21.65
N GLU A 126 -31.10 -10.63 -21.12
CA GLU A 126 -30.77 -12.04 -21.30
C GLU A 126 -31.72 -12.96 -20.51
N TRP A 127 -33.01 -12.93 -20.82
CA TRP A 127 -34.07 -13.66 -20.11
C TRP A 127 -33.81 -15.17 -19.96
N GLY A 128 -33.11 -15.80 -20.93
CA GLY A 128 -32.71 -17.20 -20.81
C GLY A 128 -31.78 -17.50 -19.62
N LYS A 129 -30.91 -16.54 -19.24
CA LYS A 129 -30.06 -16.66 -18.04
C LYS A 129 -30.87 -16.49 -16.76
N THR A 130 -31.84 -15.57 -16.77
CA THR A 130 -32.80 -15.37 -15.68
C THR A 130 -33.63 -16.61 -15.44
N ALA A 131 -34.12 -17.25 -16.51
CA ALA A 131 -34.85 -18.50 -16.47
C ALA A 131 -34.00 -19.65 -15.89
N LEU A 132 -32.72 -19.75 -16.27
CA LEU A 132 -31.81 -20.75 -15.71
C LEU A 132 -31.56 -20.54 -14.20
N THR A 133 -31.35 -19.30 -13.74
CA THR A 133 -31.28 -19.01 -12.29
C THR A 133 -32.59 -19.22 -11.55
N PHE A 134 -33.73 -19.02 -12.21
CA PHE A 134 -35.05 -19.31 -11.64
C PHE A 134 -35.28 -20.83 -11.47
N ILE A 135 -34.89 -21.63 -12.47
CA ILE A 135 -34.92 -23.10 -12.39
C ILE A 135 -34.00 -23.60 -11.28
N TYR A 136 -32.81 -23.02 -11.11
CA TYR A 136 -31.92 -23.31 -9.98
C TYR A 136 -32.56 -22.99 -8.62
N ALA A 137 -33.20 -21.82 -8.48
CA ALA A 137 -33.90 -21.45 -7.25
C ALA A 137 -35.08 -22.41 -6.94
N LEU A 138 -35.86 -22.77 -7.96
CA LEU A 138 -36.97 -23.71 -7.84
C LEU A 138 -36.49 -25.13 -7.47
N PHE A 139 -35.39 -25.59 -8.07
CA PHE A 139 -34.76 -26.85 -7.69
C PHE A 139 -34.29 -26.84 -6.23
N CYS A 140 -33.62 -25.77 -5.79
CA CYS A 140 -33.17 -25.64 -4.39
C CYS A 140 -34.35 -25.58 -3.41
N PHE A 141 -35.46 -24.92 -3.77
CA PHE A 141 -36.69 -24.90 -2.98
C PHE A 141 -37.31 -26.31 -2.85
N VAL A 142 -37.50 -27.04 -3.95
CA VAL A 142 -38.00 -28.42 -3.93
C VAL A 142 -37.06 -29.35 -3.15
N PHE A 143 -35.75 -29.20 -3.32
CA PHE A 143 -34.75 -29.96 -2.56
C PHE A 143 -34.79 -29.63 -1.06
N THR A 144 -35.10 -28.39 -0.69
CA THR A 144 -35.34 -28.00 0.72
C THR A 144 -36.56 -28.72 1.28
N THR A 145 -37.68 -28.77 0.53
CA THR A 145 -38.88 -29.49 0.95
C THR A 145 -38.63 -30.97 1.16
N VAL A 146 -37.90 -31.63 0.25
CA VAL A 146 -37.47 -33.02 0.41
C VAL A 146 -36.57 -33.17 1.64
N MET A 147 -35.60 -32.26 1.84
CA MET A 147 -34.67 -32.35 2.96
C MET A 147 -35.35 -32.17 4.32
N ILE A 148 -36.33 -31.28 4.45
CA ILE A 148 -37.14 -31.15 5.67
C ILE A 148 -37.87 -32.46 5.96
N SER A 149 -38.41 -33.13 4.94
CA SER A 149 -39.05 -34.45 5.11
C SER A 149 -38.07 -35.58 5.47
N VAL A 150 -36.80 -35.49 5.07
CA VAL A 150 -35.74 -36.45 5.46
C VAL A 150 -35.24 -36.18 6.89
N VAL A 151 -35.10 -34.91 7.25
CA VAL A 151 -34.70 -34.47 8.60
C VAL A 151 -35.79 -34.83 9.62
N HIS A 152 -37.07 -34.70 9.26
CA HIS A 152 -38.20 -35.04 10.14
C HIS A 152 -38.19 -36.49 10.64
N GLU A 153 -37.77 -37.45 9.83
CA GLU A 153 -37.61 -38.85 10.26
C GLU A 153 -36.41 -39.04 11.22
N ARG A 154 -35.38 -38.17 11.14
CA ARG A 154 -34.19 -38.18 11.99
C ARG A 154 -34.36 -37.45 13.33
N VAL A 155 -35.29 -36.51 13.45
CA VAL A 155 -35.54 -35.79 14.71
C VAL A 155 -36.01 -36.75 15.81
N PRO A 156 -35.41 -36.76 17.02
CA PRO A 156 -35.86 -37.61 18.13
C PRO A 156 -37.27 -37.23 18.65
N PRO A 157 -37.99 -38.15 19.30
CA PRO A 157 -39.21 -37.84 20.04
C PRO A 157 -38.97 -36.74 21.10
N LYS A 158 -39.94 -35.86 21.34
CA LYS A 158 -39.81 -34.80 22.35
C LYS A 158 -39.82 -35.34 23.77
N GLU A 159 -40.41 -36.51 23.92
CA GLU A 159 -40.55 -37.31 25.13
C GLU A 159 -39.18 -37.89 25.55
N GLU A 160 -38.25 -38.03 24.60
CA GLU A 160 -36.86 -38.49 24.83
C GLU A 160 -35.87 -37.32 24.94
N THR A 161 -36.09 -36.23 24.19
CA THR A 161 -35.22 -35.03 24.21
C THR A 161 -36.04 -33.75 24.38
N PRO A 162 -35.94 -33.05 25.53
CA PRO A 162 -36.61 -31.77 25.73
C PRO A 162 -36.00 -30.65 24.86
N PRO A 163 -36.70 -29.50 24.69
CA PRO A 163 -36.15 -28.33 24.02
C PRO A 163 -34.83 -27.85 24.64
N LEU A 164 -33.95 -27.28 23.82
CA LEU A 164 -32.72 -26.64 24.32
C LEU A 164 -33.05 -25.32 25.05
N PRO A 165 -32.27 -24.95 26.09
CA PRO A 165 -32.47 -23.67 26.77
C PRO A 165 -32.13 -22.51 25.83
N ASP A 166 -33.11 -21.65 25.56
CA ASP A 166 -32.97 -20.45 24.76
C ASP A 166 -33.28 -19.22 25.60
N LYS A 167 -32.36 -18.24 25.61
CA LYS A 167 -32.46 -17.09 26.50
C LYS A 167 -33.62 -16.15 26.16
N PHE A 168 -34.18 -16.21 24.96
CA PHE A 168 -35.39 -15.46 24.61
C PHE A 168 -36.64 -16.11 25.23
N PHE A 169 -36.73 -17.45 25.21
CA PHE A 169 -37.86 -18.21 25.77
C PHE A 169 -37.89 -18.15 27.31
N GLU A 170 -36.79 -17.77 27.96
CA GLU A 170 -36.73 -17.47 29.41
C GLU A 170 -37.23 -16.04 29.76
N ILE A 171 -37.35 -15.14 28.77
CA ILE A 171 -37.63 -13.71 28.99
C ILE A 171 -39.04 -13.32 28.50
N PHE A 172 -39.55 -14.00 27.46
CA PHE A 172 -40.87 -13.76 26.90
C PHE A 172 -41.73 -15.02 26.94
N ASP A 173 -43.01 -14.86 27.27
CA ASP A 173 -44.00 -15.93 27.15
C ASP A 173 -44.44 -16.11 25.69
N ARG A 174 -44.77 -17.36 25.33
CA ARG A 174 -45.18 -17.74 23.97
C ARG A 174 -46.50 -17.05 23.55
N VAL A 175 -46.48 -16.39 22.39
CA VAL A 175 -47.64 -15.71 21.79
C VAL A 175 -48.13 -16.48 20.56
N GLU A 176 -49.24 -17.22 20.69
CA GLU A 176 -49.68 -18.19 19.68
C GLU A 176 -50.01 -17.58 18.30
N TRP A 177 -50.51 -16.34 18.25
CA TRP A 177 -50.85 -15.66 17.00
C TRP A 177 -49.64 -15.00 16.31
N ALA A 178 -48.47 -14.94 16.96
CA ALA A 178 -47.32 -14.21 16.43
C ALA A 178 -46.80 -14.81 15.11
N PHE A 179 -46.77 -16.13 14.99
CA PHE A 179 -46.27 -16.80 13.77
C PHE A 179 -47.09 -16.42 12.52
N SER A 180 -48.41 -16.33 12.65
CA SER A 180 -49.29 -15.89 11.56
C SER A 180 -49.02 -14.44 11.12
N ILE A 181 -48.65 -13.55 12.06
CA ILE A 181 -48.25 -12.18 11.74
C ILE A 181 -46.90 -12.14 11.00
N CYS A 182 -45.96 -13.02 11.35
CA CYS A 182 -44.73 -13.20 10.57
C CYS A 182 -45.04 -13.61 9.12
N GLU A 183 -45.88 -14.64 8.90
CA GLU A 183 -46.23 -15.08 7.54
C GLU A 183 -46.97 -13.99 6.74
N ILE A 184 -47.88 -13.25 7.36
CA ILE A 184 -48.57 -12.11 6.74
C ILE A 184 -47.57 -11.01 6.34
N ASN A 185 -46.66 -10.61 7.23
CA ASN A 185 -45.62 -9.62 6.91
C ASN A 185 -44.69 -10.10 5.79
N GLY A 186 -44.35 -11.40 5.77
CA GLY A 186 -43.57 -12.03 4.71
C GLY A 186 -44.27 -11.98 3.35
N MET A 187 -45.55 -12.36 3.29
CA MET A 187 -46.36 -12.29 2.07
C MET A 187 -46.50 -10.85 1.56
N ILE A 188 -46.71 -9.87 2.45
CA ILE A 188 -46.78 -8.44 2.09
C ILE A 188 -45.44 -7.96 1.51
N LEU A 189 -44.31 -8.28 2.15
CA LEU A 189 -42.98 -7.89 1.66
C LEU A 189 -42.66 -8.51 0.29
N VAL A 190 -42.98 -9.80 0.09
CA VAL A 190 -42.77 -10.47 -1.19
C VAL A 190 -43.67 -9.88 -2.28
N ALA A 191 -44.93 -9.55 -1.98
CA ALA A 191 -45.81 -8.87 -2.92
C ALA A 191 -45.29 -7.48 -3.31
N LEU A 192 -44.84 -6.67 -2.34
CA LEU A 192 -44.24 -5.36 -2.58
C LEU A 192 -42.96 -5.45 -3.41
N TRP A 193 -42.11 -6.46 -3.16
CA TRP A 193 -40.92 -6.72 -3.97
C TRP A 193 -41.25 -7.12 -5.41
N LEU A 194 -42.23 -8.01 -5.61
CA LEU A 194 -42.67 -8.41 -6.96
C LEU A 194 -43.22 -7.21 -7.73
N ILE A 195 -44.02 -6.36 -7.09
CA ILE A 195 -44.50 -5.10 -7.69
C ILE A 195 -43.30 -4.21 -8.08
N GLN A 196 -42.36 -3.95 -7.15
CA GLN A 196 -41.15 -3.18 -7.45
C GLN A 196 -40.35 -3.77 -8.63
N TRP A 197 -40.15 -5.08 -8.65
CA TRP A 197 -39.41 -5.79 -9.71
C TRP A 197 -40.06 -5.61 -11.09
N THR A 198 -41.39 -5.61 -11.18
CA THR A 198 -42.10 -5.34 -12.44
C THR A 198 -41.93 -3.89 -12.94
N LEU A 199 -41.53 -2.94 -12.09
CA LEU A 199 -41.31 -1.54 -12.43
C LEU A 199 -39.86 -1.20 -12.80
N LEU A 200 -38.89 -2.11 -12.56
CA LEU A 200 -37.47 -1.84 -12.85
C LEU A 200 -37.17 -1.79 -14.35
N LYS A 201 -36.17 -0.99 -14.76
CA LYS A 201 -35.72 -0.91 -16.16
C LYS A 201 -35.00 -2.18 -16.63
N TYR A 202 -34.23 -2.83 -15.75
CA TYR A 202 -33.37 -3.98 -16.07
C TYR A 202 -33.85 -5.27 -15.38
N LYS A 203 -35.16 -5.55 -15.49
CA LYS A 203 -35.88 -6.64 -14.77
C LYS A 203 -35.16 -8.00 -14.83
N SER A 204 -34.71 -8.39 -16.02
CA SER A 204 -33.96 -9.64 -16.25
C SER A 204 -32.69 -9.74 -15.40
N ILE A 205 -31.90 -8.66 -15.32
CA ILE A 205 -30.63 -8.66 -14.58
C ILE A 205 -30.89 -8.75 -13.08
N VAL A 206 -31.82 -7.94 -12.56
CA VAL A 206 -32.14 -7.92 -11.13
C VAL A 206 -32.81 -9.22 -10.68
N GLY A 207 -33.69 -9.79 -11.51
CA GLY A 207 -34.30 -11.10 -11.26
C GLY A 207 -33.26 -12.23 -11.22
N ARG A 208 -32.28 -12.20 -12.13
CA ARG A 208 -31.15 -13.17 -12.14
C ARG A 208 -30.36 -13.12 -10.82
N ARG A 209 -30.05 -11.91 -10.33
CA ARG A 209 -29.37 -11.71 -9.04
C ARG A 209 -30.22 -12.23 -7.86
N PHE A 210 -31.52 -11.94 -7.85
CA PHE A 210 -32.45 -12.39 -6.80
C PHE A 210 -32.55 -13.92 -6.74
N PHE A 211 -32.89 -14.57 -7.86
CA PHE A 211 -33.04 -16.03 -7.89
C PHE A 211 -31.74 -16.78 -7.60
N PHE A 212 -30.59 -16.25 -8.02
CA PHE A 212 -29.29 -16.84 -7.69
C PHE A 212 -29.03 -16.82 -6.17
N ILE A 213 -29.16 -15.65 -5.52
CA ILE A 213 -28.93 -15.52 -4.07
C ILE A 213 -29.95 -16.35 -3.27
N VAL A 214 -31.24 -16.32 -3.65
CA VAL A 214 -32.27 -17.18 -3.02
C VAL A 214 -31.88 -18.67 -3.13
N GLY A 215 -31.58 -19.16 -4.33
CA GLY A 215 -31.22 -20.56 -4.54
C GLY A 215 -30.01 -21.00 -3.71
N THR A 216 -28.98 -20.15 -3.62
CA THR A 216 -27.79 -20.42 -2.80
C THR A 216 -28.09 -20.44 -1.29
N LEU A 217 -28.91 -19.52 -0.76
CA LEU A 217 -29.29 -19.51 0.65
C LEU A 217 -30.12 -20.76 1.02
N TYR A 218 -31.06 -21.18 0.16
CA TYR A 218 -31.82 -22.42 0.36
C TYR A 218 -30.95 -23.68 0.19
N LEU A 219 -29.94 -23.67 -0.70
CA LEU A 219 -28.98 -24.77 -0.81
C LEU A 219 -28.13 -24.93 0.47
N TYR A 220 -27.66 -23.82 1.05
CA TYR A 220 -26.98 -23.86 2.36
C TYR A 220 -27.89 -24.40 3.46
N ARG A 221 -29.17 -23.99 3.48
CA ARG A 221 -30.20 -24.50 4.42
C ARG A 221 -30.34 -26.03 4.36
N CYS A 222 -30.39 -26.62 3.16
CA CYS A 222 -30.42 -28.09 3.01
C CYS A 222 -29.22 -28.76 3.69
N ILE A 223 -28.03 -28.17 3.55
CA ILE A 223 -26.79 -28.71 4.10
C ILE A 223 -26.76 -28.57 5.62
N THR A 224 -27.13 -27.42 6.19
CA THR A 224 -27.13 -27.21 7.65
C THR A 224 -28.12 -28.11 8.37
N MET A 225 -29.38 -28.18 7.90
CA MET A 225 -30.42 -29.02 8.51
C MET A 225 -30.07 -30.52 8.43
N TYR A 226 -29.40 -30.97 7.36
CA TYR A 226 -29.00 -32.37 7.22
C TYR A 226 -27.78 -32.74 8.08
N ILE A 227 -26.80 -31.85 8.21
CA ILE A 227 -25.61 -32.08 9.04
C ILE A 227 -25.96 -32.02 10.54
N THR A 228 -26.86 -31.13 10.96
CA THR A 228 -27.21 -30.93 12.37
C THR A 228 -28.71 -30.79 12.56
N THR A 229 -29.32 -31.83 13.13
CA THR A 229 -30.75 -31.89 13.46
C THR A 229 -30.96 -31.50 14.93
N LEU A 230 -31.67 -30.41 15.21
CA LEU A 230 -31.96 -29.95 16.57
C LEU A 230 -33.31 -30.49 17.10
N PRO A 231 -33.47 -30.70 18.42
CA PRO A 231 -34.75 -31.06 19.02
C PRO A 231 -35.76 -29.92 18.90
N VAL A 232 -37.05 -30.26 18.95
CA VAL A 232 -38.16 -29.31 18.73
C VAL A 232 -38.14 -28.19 19.78
N PRO A 233 -38.22 -26.90 19.41
CA PRO A 233 -38.10 -25.77 20.35
C PRO A 233 -39.27 -25.63 21.35
N GLY A 234 -40.38 -26.34 21.14
CA GLY A 234 -41.52 -26.31 22.06
C GLY A 234 -42.40 -27.55 22.05
N MET A 235 -42.97 -27.85 23.22
CA MET A 235 -43.86 -29.00 23.41
C MET A 235 -45.19 -28.85 22.65
N HIS A 236 -45.61 -27.62 22.32
CA HIS A 236 -46.87 -27.29 21.63
C HIS A 236 -47.00 -27.81 20.19
N PHE A 237 -45.88 -28.01 19.47
CA PHE A 237 -45.91 -28.50 18.08
C PHE A 237 -46.59 -29.87 17.94
N GLN A 238 -47.52 -30.02 16.99
CA GLN A 238 -48.06 -31.31 16.60
C GLN A 238 -47.30 -31.85 15.37
N CYS A 239 -46.35 -32.75 15.61
CA CYS A 239 -45.54 -33.37 14.56
C CYS A 239 -46.28 -34.54 13.88
N SER A 240 -46.10 -34.69 12.57
CA SER A 240 -46.64 -35.85 11.83
C SER A 240 -46.01 -37.17 12.32
N PRO A 241 -46.72 -38.31 12.23
CA PRO A 241 -46.15 -39.62 12.57
C PRO A 241 -45.03 -40.01 11.59
N LYS A 242 -43.96 -40.62 12.09
CA LYS A 242 -42.81 -41.05 11.28
C LYS A 242 -43.19 -42.08 10.21
N LEU A 243 -42.60 -41.96 9.02
CA LEU A 243 -42.73 -42.90 7.92
C LEU A 243 -41.47 -43.76 7.82
N LEU A 244 -41.57 -44.98 8.34
CA LEU A 244 -40.49 -45.97 8.42
C LEU A 244 -40.11 -46.60 7.05
N GLY A 245 -39.79 -45.75 6.06
CA GLY A 245 -39.33 -46.15 4.72
C GLY A 245 -40.39 -46.11 3.61
N ASP A 246 -41.63 -45.69 3.88
CA ASP A 246 -42.66 -45.51 2.84
C ASP A 246 -42.38 -44.25 1.99
N TRP A 247 -41.65 -44.46 0.90
CA TRP A 247 -41.29 -43.42 -0.07
C TRP A 247 -42.51 -42.80 -0.76
N GLU A 248 -43.61 -43.54 -0.99
CA GLU A 248 -44.78 -42.94 -1.61
C GLU A 248 -45.50 -41.98 -0.66
N ALA A 249 -45.72 -42.39 0.60
CA ALA A 249 -46.29 -41.49 1.61
C ALA A 249 -45.38 -40.29 1.88
N GLN A 250 -44.06 -40.47 1.84
CA GLN A 250 -43.10 -39.38 1.98
C GLN A 250 -43.22 -38.39 0.81
N MET A 251 -43.26 -38.88 -0.44
CA MET A 251 -43.47 -38.03 -1.61
C MET A 251 -44.85 -37.34 -1.60
N ARG A 252 -45.91 -37.99 -1.12
CA ARG A 252 -47.23 -37.37 -0.92
C ARG A 252 -47.17 -36.21 0.11
N ARG A 253 -46.37 -36.30 1.18
CA ARG A 253 -46.13 -35.19 2.13
C ARG A 253 -45.35 -34.04 1.48
N VAL A 254 -44.27 -34.35 0.75
CA VAL A 254 -43.45 -33.36 0.03
C VAL A 254 -44.31 -32.55 -0.95
N ILE A 255 -45.16 -33.22 -1.74
CA ILE A 255 -46.07 -32.54 -2.68
C ILE A 255 -47.08 -31.64 -1.96
N LYS A 256 -47.67 -32.10 -0.83
CA LYS A 256 -48.58 -31.27 -0.02
C LYS A 256 -47.89 -30.00 0.49
N MET A 257 -46.63 -30.08 0.93
CA MET A 257 -45.89 -28.91 1.42
C MET A 257 -45.47 -27.94 0.30
N ILE A 258 -45.12 -28.44 -0.90
CA ILE A 258 -44.89 -27.59 -2.08
C ILE A 258 -46.18 -26.84 -2.46
N ALA A 259 -47.32 -27.54 -2.49
CA ALA A 259 -48.61 -26.94 -2.83
C ALA A 259 -49.06 -25.84 -1.83
N GLY A 260 -48.70 -25.99 -0.54
CA GLY A 260 -48.92 -24.97 0.50
C GLY A 260 -47.87 -23.86 0.56
N GLY A 261 -46.90 -23.84 -0.36
CA GLY A 261 -45.82 -22.83 -0.41
C GLY A 261 -44.80 -22.91 0.73
N GLY A 262 -44.84 -23.95 1.56
CA GLY A 262 -44.06 -24.05 2.80
C GLY A 262 -44.62 -23.28 4.00
N LEU A 263 -45.79 -22.62 3.87
CA LEU A 263 -46.42 -21.85 4.95
C LEU A 263 -47.24 -22.73 5.90
N SER A 264 -47.38 -22.29 7.16
CA SER A 264 -48.23 -22.91 8.16
C SER A 264 -49.71 -22.52 8.04
N ILE A 265 -50.02 -21.27 7.65
CA ILE A 265 -51.40 -20.76 7.49
C ILE A 265 -52.25 -21.56 6.49
N THR A 266 -51.61 -22.32 5.60
CA THR A 266 -52.25 -23.21 4.62
C THR A 266 -52.55 -24.62 5.14
N GLY A 267 -52.27 -24.92 6.43
CA GLY A 267 -52.52 -26.25 7.02
C GLY A 267 -51.62 -27.37 6.45
N SER A 268 -50.49 -26.98 5.84
CA SER A 268 -49.58 -27.90 5.16
C SER A 268 -48.33 -28.25 6.00
N HIS A 269 -47.89 -27.36 6.89
CA HIS A 269 -46.63 -27.48 7.62
C HIS A 269 -46.74 -28.26 8.95
N THR A 270 -46.84 -29.60 8.87
CA THR A 270 -46.90 -30.52 10.03
C THR A 270 -45.67 -31.40 10.18
N MET A 271 -44.53 -31.02 9.61
CA MET A 271 -43.24 -31.72 9.72
C MET A 271 -42.30 -30.93 10.63
N CYS A 272 -41.59 -31.64 11.52
CA CYS A 272 -40.75 -31.04 12.56
C CYS A 272 -39.27 -31.32 12.27
N GLY A 273 -38.39 -30.33 12.49
CA GLY A 273 -36.94 -30.45 12.32
C GLY A 273 -36.25 -29.27 11.62
N ASP A 274 -37.04 -28.31 11.12
CA ASP A 274 -36.57 -27.10 10.45
C ASP A 274 -36.21 -26.00 11.48
N TYR A 275 -35.20 -26.25 12.31
CA TYR A 275 -34.83 -25.40 13.46
C TYR A 275 -33.36 -24.93 13.43
N LEU A 276 -32.69 -25.06 12.28
CA LEU A 276 -31.34 -24.57 12.05
C LEU A 276 -31.17 -24.04 10.62
N TYR A 277 -31.10 -22.71 10.52
CA TYR A 277 -31.18 -21.84 9.34
C TYR A 277 -32.63 -21.50 8.90
N SER A 278 -33.28 -20.56 9.58
CA SER A 278 -34.70 -20.17 9.44
C SER A 278 -35.00 -19.48 8.10
N GLY A 279 -35.78 -20.16 7.24
CA GLY A 279 -36.17 -19.68 5.91
C GLY A 279 -37.10 -18.47 5.94
N HIS A 280 -37.96 -18.37 6.96
CA HIS A 280 -38.79 -17.18 7.19
C HIS A 280 -37.91 -15.94 7.43
N THR A 281 -36.88 -16.08 8.27
CA THR A 281 -35.89 -15.02 8.52
C THR A 281 -35.09 -14.66 7.26
N VAL A 282 -34.69 -15.67 6.46
CA VAL A 282 -34.03 -15.46 5.16
C VAL A 282 -34.89 -14.63 4.22
N ILE A 283 -36.17 -14.99 4.01
CA ILE A 283 -37.06 -14.29 3.07
C ILE A 283 -37.37 -12.86 3.55
N LEU A 284 -37.69 -12.66 4.83
CA LEU A 284 -37.95 -11.34 5.41
C LEU A 284 -36.74 -10.40 5.25
N THR A 285 -35.54 -10.90 5.55
CA THR A 285 -34.29 -10.13 5.49
C THR A 285 -33.90 -9.84 4.03
N LEU A 286 -33.87 -10.86 3.17
CA LEU A 286 -33.41 -10.73 1.79
C LEU A 286 -34.33 -9.85 0.94
N THR A 287 -35.64 -10.01 1.11
CA THR A 287 -36.65 -9.22 0.37
C THR A 287 -36.56 -7.74 0.76
N TYR A 288 -36.35 -7.42 2.04
CA TYR A 288 -36.07 -6.04 2.47
C TYR A 288 -34.78 -5.48 1.85
N LEU A 289 -33.68 -6.24 1.84
CA LEU A 289 -32.40 -5.80 1.26
C LEU A 289 -32.53 -5.52 -0.25
N PHE A 290 -33.21 -6.39 -1.00
CA PHE A 290 -33.48 -6.19 -2.43
C PHE A 290 -34.43 -5.01 -2.70
N ILE A 291 -35.47 -4.81 -1.88
CA ILE A 291 -36.33 -3.63 -1.94
C ILE A 291 -35.48 -2.36 -1.79
N LYS A 292 -34.66 -2.28 -0.74
CA LYS A 292 -33.82 -1.13 -0.40
C LYS A 292 -32.78 -0.77 -1.46
N GLU A 293 -32.05 -1.77 -1.97
CA GLU A 293 -30.98 -1.58 -2.95
C GLU A 293 -31.51 -1.17 -4.33
N TYR A 294 -32.62 -1.77 -4.78
CA TYR A 294 -33.15 -1.58 -6.13
C TYR A 294 -34.30 -0.56 -6.22
N SER A 295 -34.46 0.35 -5.25
CA SER A 295 -35.43 1.45 -5.33
C SER A 295 -34.81 2.82 -4.99
N PRO A 296 -35.29 3.92 -5.59
CA PRO A 296 -34.70 5.25 -5.38
C PRO A 296 -34.71 5.71 -3.92
N ARG A 297 -33.59 6.26 -3.45
CA ARG A 297 -33.42 6.85 -2.09
C ARG A 297 -34.45 7.94 -1.73
N ARG A 298 -35.18 8.48 -2.72
CA ARG A 298 -36.30 9.43 -2.50
C ARG A 298 -37.51 8.77 -1.82
N PHE A 299 -37.69 7.44 -1.93
CA PHE A 299 -38.79 6.70 -1.29
C PHE A 299 -38.43 6.20 0.12
N TRP A 300 -37.80 7.07 0.92
CA TRP A 300 -37.33 6.74 2.27
C TRP A 300 -38.45 6.18 3.18
N TRP A 301 -39.67 6.74 3.10
CA TRP A 301 -40.83 6.26 3.86
C TRP A 301 -41.21 4.80 3.52
N TYR A 302 -41.10 4.40 2.26
CA TYR A 302 -41.33 3.03 1.82
C TYR A 302 -40.23 2.09 2.33
N HIS A 303 -38.97 2.55 2.38
CA HIS A 303 -37.87 1.81 3.02
C HIS A 303 -38.10 1.59 4.51
N TRP A 304 -38.63 2.59 5.23
CA TRP A 304 -38.97 2.45 6.66
C TRP A 304 -40.14 1.51 6.91
N ILE A 305 -41.20 1.56 6.10
CA ILE A 305 -42.33 0.62 6.21
C ILE A 305 -41.86 -0.82 5.96
N CYS A 306 -41.10 -1.06 4.89
CA CYS A 306 -40.57 -2.39 4.58
C CYS A 306 -39.54 -2.88 5.61
N TRP A 307 -38.75 -1.98 6.20
CA TRP A 307 -37.87 -2.31 7.33
C TRP A 307 -38.67 -2.73 8.56
N PHE A 308 -39.69 -1.95 8.94
CA PHE A 308 -40.53 -2.22 10.10
C PHE A 308 -41.28 -3.56 9.96
N LEU A 309 -41.87 -3.84 8.79
CA LEU A 309 -42.50 -5.14 8.50
C LEU A 309 -41.52 -6.31 8.63
N SER A 310 -40.26 -6.13 8.20
CA SER A 310 -39.22 -7.16 8.30
C SER A 310 -38.79 -7.40 9.75
N VAL A 311 -38.55 -6.34 10.53
CA VAL A 311 -38.17 -6.43 11.95
C VAL A 311 -39.30 -6.99 12.81
N VAL A 312 -40.53 -6.53 12.62
CA VAL A 312 -41.71 -7.07 13.32
C VAL A 312 -41.92 -8.54 12.96
N GLY A 313 -41.80 -8.92 11.67
CA GLY A 313 -41.86 -10.32 11.25
C GLY A 313 -40.83 -11.19 11.97
N ILE A 314 -39.56 -10.76 12.00
CA ILE A 314 -38.46 -11.47 12.67
C ILE A 314 -38.68 -11.58 14.19
N PHE A 315 -39.19 -10.52 14.84
CA PHE A 315 -39.52 -10.55 16.27
C PHE A 315 -40.68 -11.50 16.57
N CYS A 316 -41.70 -11.53 15.71
CA CYS A 316 -42.83 -12.45 15.79
C CYS A 316 -42.45 -13.94 15.62
N ILE A 317 -41.37 -14.26 14.87
CA ILE A 317 -40.82 -15.63 14.81
C ILE A 317 -40.38 -16.09 16.21
N MET A 318 -39.65 -15.24 16.93
CA MET A 318 -39.11 -15.57 18.26
C MET A 318 -40.24 -15.65 19.32
N LEU A 319 -41.20 -14.71 19.30
CA LEU A 319 -42.38 -14.73 20.19
C LEU A 319 -43.30 -15.95 20.01
N ALA A 320 -43.30 -16.61 18.84
CA ALA A 320 -44.06 -17.83 18.64
C ALA A 320 -43.46 -19.06 19.34
N HIS A 321 -42.18 -18.99 19.72
CA HIS A 321 -41.33 -20.09 20.19
C HIS A 321 -41.22 -21.23 19.15
N ASP A 322 -41.34 -20.89 17.86
CA ASP A 322 -41.38 -21.84 16.75
C ASP A 322 -40.01 -22.04 16.06
N HIS A 323 -39.08 -21.10 16.25
CA HIS A 323 -37.66 -21.23 15.90
C HIS A 323 -36.80 -20.73 17.09
N TYR A 324 -35.62 -21.32 17.31
CA TYR A 324 -34.67 -20.84 18.32
C TYR A 324 -34.08 -19.46 17.96
N THR A 325 -33.61 -18.69 18.94
CA THR A 325 -32.95 -17.40 18.71
C THR A 325 -31.68 -17.54 17.88
N VAL A 326 -30.90 -18.61 18.11
CA VAL A 326 -29.70 -18.90 17.31
C VAL A 326 -30.03 -19.14 15.83
N ASP A 327 -31.20 -19.72 15.56
CA ASP A 327 -31.68 -20.03 14.21
C ASP A 327 -31.93 -18.73 13.41
N VAL A 328 -32.62 -17.77 14.05
CA VAL A 328 -32.87 -16.43 13.52
C VAL A 328 -31.57 -15.64 13.31
N VAL A 329 -30.67 -15.63 14.30
CA VAL A 329 -29.40 -14.88 14.23
C VAL A 329 -28.49 -15.39 13.12
N VAL A 330 -28.35 -16.72 12.97
CA VAL A 330 -27.53 -17.33 11.91
C VAL A 330 -28.11 -17.05 10.52
N ALA A 331 -29.44 -17.16 10.37
CA ALA A 331 -30.13 -16.86 9.11
C ALA A 331 -29.95 -15.38 8.70
N TYR A 332 -30.12 -14.43 9.63
CA TYR A 332 -29.90 -13.00 9.39
C TYR A 332 -28.45 -12.70 8.99
N TYR A 333 -27.46 -13.26 9.72
CA TYR A 333 -26.04 -13.04 9.45
C TYR A 333 -25.62 -13.54 8.06
N ILE A 334 -25.98 -14.78 7.71
CA ILE A 334 -25.55 -15.36 6.43
C ILE A 334 -26.27 -14.68 5.26
N THR A 335 -27.56 -14.35 5.41
CA THR A 335 -28.33 -13.62 4.37
C THR A 335 -27.73 -12.24 4.08
N THR A 336 -27.42 -11.45 5.12
CA THR A 336 -26.82 -10.13 4.96
C THR A 336 -25.41 -10.19 4.39
N ARG A 337 -24.55 -11.09 4.87
CA ARG A 337 -23.17 -11.24 4.36
C ARG A 337 -23.12 -11.68 2.90
N LEU A 338 -23.91 -12.69 2.51
CA LEU A 338 -23.96 -13.16 1.12
C LEU A 338 -24.50 -12.06 0.17
N PHE A 339 -25.53 -11.33 0.60
CA PHE A 339 -26.08 -10.21 -0.16
C PHE A 339 -25.01 -9.14 -0.44
N TRP A 340 -24.28 -8.68 0.59
CA TRP A 340 -23.26 -7.65 0.43
C TRP A 340 -22.06 -8.12 -0.37
N TRP A 341 -21.53 -9.34 -0.13
CA TRP A 341 -20.44 -9.89 -0.93
C TRP A 341 -20.80 -9.99 -2.41
N TYR A 342 -21.98 -10.51 -2.75
CA TYR A 342 -22.42 -10.64 -4.14
C TYR A 342 -22.52 -9.26 -4.82
N HIS A 343 -23.13 -8.26 -4.17
CA HIS A 343 -23.31 -6.93 -4.76
C HIS A 343 -21.99 -6.15 -4.88
N THR A 344 -21.06 -6.29 -3.92
CA THR A 344 -19.71 -5.70 -4.01
C THR A 344 -18.94 -6.28 -5.21
N MET A 345 -18.88 -7.61 -5.33
CA MET A 345 -18.21 -8.28 -6.46
C MET A 345 -18.88 -7.95 -7.80
N ALA A 346 -20.20 -7.86 -7.84
CA ALA A 346 -20.95 -7.53 -9.05
C ALA A 346 -20.80 -6.07 -9.53
N ASN A 347 -20.25 -5.19 -8.69
CA ASN A 347 -19.97 -3.79 -9.03
C ASN A 347 -18.48 -3.54 -9.38
N GLN A 348 -17.56 -4.43 -8.98
CA GLN A 348 -16.12 -4.32 -9.27
C GLN A 348 -15.72 -5.01 -10.61
N GLN A 349 -16.22 -4.50 -11.74
CA GLN A 349 -15.97 -5.08 -13.07
C GLN A 349 -14.53 -4.98 -13.63
N ILE A 350 -13.56 -4.51 -12.84
CA ILE A 350 -12.14 -4.41 -13.22
C ILE A 350 -11.34 -5.65 -12.76
N VAL A 351 -11.90 -6.51 -11.91
CA VAL A 351 -11.26 -7.76 -11.49
C VAL A 351 -11.59 -8.89 -12.49
N PHE A 352 -10.55 -9.58 -12.97
CA PHE A 352 -10.54 -10.74 -13.90
C PHE A 352 -10.74 -10.49 -15.41
N PRO A 353 -9.67 -10.04 -16.12
CA PRO A 353 -9.54 -10.20 -17.57
C PRO A 353 -8.58 -11.35 -17.99
N ILE A 354 -8.50 -12.47 -17.24
CA ILE A 354 -7.78 -13.68 -17.66
C ILE A 354 -8.62 -14.93 -17.37
N ALA A 355 -9.22 -15.55 -18.41
CA ALA A 355 -9.60 -16.98 -18.48
C ALA A 355 -10.39 -17.35 -19.77
N GLU A 356 -9.98 -16.94 -20.98
CA GLU A 356 -10.68 -17.43 -22.20
C GLU A 356 -9.81 -17.53 -23.48
N SER A 357 -8.75 -18.34 -23.42
CA SER A 357 -8.06 -18.88 -24.61
C SER A 357 -7.93 -20.40 -24.50
N SER A 358 -8.17 -21.12 -25.62
CA SER A 358 -8.18 -22.60 -25.74
C SER A 358 -9.10 -23.37 -24.76
N HIS A 359 -10.26 -23.84 -25.24
CA HIS A 359 -10.48 -25.25 -25.61
C HIS A 359 -11.84 -25.48 -26.31
N THR A 360 -11.87 -26.50 -27.18
CA THR A 360 -13.02 -27.21 -27.82
C THR A 360 -14.34 -26.49 -28.18
N MET A 361 -14.77 -26.66 -29.44
CA MET A 361 -15.95 -25.98 -30.00
C MET A 361 -17.31 -26.34 -29.36
N ALA A 362 -17.45 -27.49 -28.69
CA ALA A 362 -18.70 -27.90 -28.05
C ALA A 362 -19.11 -27.02 -26.84
N SER A 363 -18.16 -26.33 -26.19
CA SER A 363 -18.45 -25.57 -24.95
C SER A 363 -19.06 -24.17 -25.20
N LYS A 364 -19.12 -23.72 -26.45
CA LYS A 364 -19.34 -22.30 -26.79
C LYS A 364 -20.72 -21.72 -26.44
N SER A 365 -21.75 -22.55 -26.28
CA SER A 365 -23.08 -22.08 -25.82
C SER A 365 -23.19 -21.88 -24.32
N CYS A 366 -22.37 -22.56 -23.50
CA CYS A 366 -22.44 -22.45 -22.04
C CYS A 366 -21.51 -21.36 -21.49
N CYS A 367 -20.24 -21.31 -21.94
CA CYS A 367 -19.22 -20.43 -21.36
C CYS A 367 -19.56 -18.93 -21.40
N ARG A 368 -20.27 -18.45 -22.42
CA ARG A 368 -20.64 -17.02 -22.57
C ARG A 368 -21.74 -16.53 -21.63
N THR A 369 -22.30 -17.39 -20.78
CA THR A 369 -23.52 -17.04 -20.03
C THR A 369 -23.28 -16.47 -18.62
N PHE A 370 -22.22 -16.85 -17.92
CA PHE A 370 -22.03 -16.56 -16.50
C PHE A 370 -20.68 -15.90 -16.15
N THR A 371 -20.68 -15.08 -15.09
CA THR A 371 -19.47 -14.43 -14.55
C THR A 371 -18.49 -15.46 -13.95
N ALA A 372 -17.25 -15.05 -13.69
CA ALA A 372 -16.24 -15.94 -13.09
C ALA A 372 -16.69 -16.53 -11.74
N LEU A 373 -17.36 -15.74 -10.88
CA LEU A 373 -17.88 -16.20 -9.60
C LEU A 373 -19.04 -17.21 -9.78
N GLU A 374 -19.98 -16.94 -10.69
CA GLU A 374 -21.07 -17.86 -11.02
C GLU A 374 -20.52 -19.17 -11.62
N ARG A 375 -19.41 -19.13 -12.38
CA ARG A 375 -18.68 -20.31 -12.86
C ARG A 375 -18.04 -21.09 -11.70
N VAL A 376 -17.38 -20.43 -10.74
CA VAL A 376 -16.82 -21.07 -9.53
C VAL A 376 -17.92 -21.71 -8.67
N LEU A 377 -19.04 -21.02 -8.48
CA LEU A 377 -20.17 -21.52 -7.70
C LEU A 377 -20.91 -22.67 -8.41
N MET A 378 -20.98 -22.70 -9.75
CA MET A 378 -21.46 -23.89 -10.48
C MET A 378 -20.46 -25.06 -10.42
N VAL A 379 -19.15 -24.82 -10.43
CA VAL A 379 -18.14 -25.88 -10.22
C VAL A 379 -18.24 -26.45 -8.80
N LEU A 380 -18.43 -25.60 -7.79
CA LEU A 380 -18.73 -26.04 -6.42
C LEU A 380 -20.07 -26.80 -6.34
N PHE A 381 -21.11 -26.39 -7.07
CA PHE A 381 -22.37 -27.13 -7.15
C PHE A 381 -22.21 -28.51 -7.80
N VAL A 382 -21.41 -28.64 -8.86
CA VAL A 382 -21.10 -29.94 -9.49
C VAL A 382 -20.26 -30.82 -8.55
N LEU A 383 -19.29 -30.24 -7.83
CA LEU A 383 -18.55 -30.95 -6.79
C LEU A 383 -19.45 -31.40 -5.63
N MET A 384 -20.34 -30.55 -5.14
CA MET A 384 -21.22 -30.86 -4.00
C MET A 384 -22.36 -31.81 -4.38
N THR A 385 -22.88 -31.76 -5.60
CA THR A 385 -23.81 -32.79 -6.12
C THR A 385 -23.07 -34.11 -6.37
N GLY A 386 -21.84 -34.09 -6.87
CA GLY A 386 -20.97 -35.27 -6.96
C GLY A 386 -20.66 -35.91 -5.61
N VAL A 387 -20.37 -35.10 -4.58
CA VAL A 387 -20.21 -35.55 -3.18
C VAL A 387 -21.54 -36.06 -2.61
N SER A 388 -22.68 -35.42 -2.90
CA SER A 388 -23.99 -35.87 -2.42
C SER A 388 -24.41 -37.21 -3.03
N VAL A 389 -24.22 -37.39 -4.34
CA VAL A 389 -24.45 -38.66 -5.04
C VAL A 389 -23.44 -39.71 -4.57
N GLY A 390 -22.18 -39.33 -4.37
CA GLY A 390 -21.15 -40.19 -3.78
C GLY A 390 -21.52 -40.66 -2.37
N LEU A 391 -22.04 -39.79 -1.50
CA LEU A 391 -22.53 -40.14 -0.16
C LEU A 391 -23.76 -41.04 -0.22
N ILE A 392 -24.71 -40.81 -1.14
CA ILE A 392 -25.86 -41.70 -1.35
C ILE A 392 -25.40 -43.10 -1.79
N ILE A 393 -24.42 -43.20 -2.70
CA ILE A 393 -23.83 -44.47 -3.13
C ILE A 393 -23.06 -45.13 -1.97
N VAL A 394 -22.26 -44.39 -1.23
CA VAL A 394 -21.52 -44.89 -0.04
C VAL A 394 -22.48 -45.37 1.04
N MET A 395 -23.61 -44.69 1.28
CA MET A 395 -24.64 -45.16 2.22
C MET A 395 -25.36 -46.42 1.72
N ALA A 396 -25.63 -46.52 0.40
CA ALA A 396 -26.21 -47.72 -0.19
C ALA A 396 -25.27 -48.94 -0.10
N VAL A 397 -23.96 -48.72 -0.21
CA VAL A 397 -22.93 -49.76 -0.05
C VAL A 397 -22.69 -50.09 1.43
N SER A 398 -22.56 -49.09 2.31
CA SER A 398 -22.28 -49.29 3.74
C SER A 398 -23.36 -50.11 4.44
N ARG A 399 -24.62 -49.99 4.00
CA ARG A 399 -25.75 -50.79 4.50
C ARG A 399 -25.63 -52.30 4.18
N SER A 400 -24.62 -52.72 3.42
CA SER A 400 -24.29 -54.11 3.11
C SER A 400 -23.10 -54.66 3.92
N SER A 401 -22.51 -53.90 4.85
CA SER A 401 -21.24 -54.26 5.52
C SER A 401 -21.31 -54.40 7.04
N ASP A 402 -22.44 -54.10 7.69
CA ASP A 402 -22.63 -54.18 9.15
C ASP A 402 -22.80 -55.63 9.67
N THR A 403 -21.89 -56.55 9.32
CA THR A 403 -21.87 -57.94 9.81
C THR A 403 -20.47 -58.52 10.04
N THR A 404 -19.60 -57.82 10.78
CA THR A 404 -18.79 -58.41 11.87
C THR A 404 -17.90 -57.37 12.55
N ASP A 405 -18.20 -57.03 13.80
CA ASP A 405 -17.18 -56.46 14.70
C ASP A 405 -17.54 -56.76 16.16
N LEU A 406 -16.75 -57.62 16.82
CA LEU A 406 -16.88 -57.92 18.25
C LEU A 406 -15.63 -58.63 18.80
N LEU A 407 -14.70 -57.88 19.41
CA LEU A 407 -14.14 -58.20 20.74
C LEU A 407 -13.10 -57.16 21.21
N THR A 408 -13.05 -56.97 22.52
CA THR A 408 -12.19 -56.03 23.25
C THR A 408 -10.86 -56.67 23.68
N THR A 409 -9.86 -55.86 24.06
CA THR A 409 -9.22 -55.90 25.41
C THR A 409 -8.11 -54.83 25.59
N THR A 410 -7.62 -54.68 26.83
CA THR A 410 -6.74 -53.61 27.36
C THR A 410 -5.27 -54.06 27.61
N PRO A 411 -4.32 -53.13 27.84
CA PRO A 411 -2.86 -53.43 27.83
C PRO A 411 -2.15 -53.53 29.20
N ALA A 412 -0.99 -54.21 29.26
CA ALA A 412 0.00 -54.23 30.36
C ALA A 412 1.43 -54.65 29.88
N PRO A 413 2.54 -54.48 30.66
CA PRO A 413 3.96 -54.52 30.22
C PRO A 413 4.69 -55.87 30.59
N PRO A 414 6.05 -56.04 30.69
CA PRO A 414 7.28 -55.22 30.42
C PRO A 414 8.30 -56.00 29.49
N PRO A 415 9.65 -56.16 29.69
CA PRO A 415 10.77 -55.38 30.30
C PRO A 415 12.10 -55.28 29.48
N THR A 416 13.08 -54.44 29.93
CA THR A 416 14.57 -54.46 29.64
C THR A 416 15.07 -54.28 28.18
N GLY A 417 16.29 -53.81 27.85
CA GLY A 417 17.49 -53.37 28.60
C GLY A 417 18.44 -52.48 27.73
N PRO A 418 19.67 -52.11 28.18
CA PRO A 418 20.39 -50.92 27.66
C PRO A 418 21.74 -51.15 26.92
N GLU A 419 22.19 -50.18 26.11
CA GLU A 419 23.60 -50.04 25.67
C GLU A 419 24.05 -48.56 25.49
N LYS A 420 25.36 -48.30 25.35
CA LYS A 420 26.01 -46.96 25.34
C LYS A 420 26.94 -46.75 24.13
N PRO A 421 27.10 -45.51 23.62
CA PRO A 421 28.31 -45.09 22.91
C PRO A 421 29.33 -44.36 23.81
N LYS A 422 30.61 -44.36 23.42
CA LYS A 422 31.69 -43.51 23.95
C LYS A 422 32.41 -42.79 22.78
N PRO A 423 33.13 -41.67 23.00
CA PRO A 423 33.53 -40.76 21.91
C PRO A 423 34.96 -40.96 21.37
N SER A 424 35.15 -40.50 20.14
CA SER A 424 36.41 -40.28 19.40
C SER A 424 36.13 -39.26 18.27
N GLU A 425 37.07 -38.54 17.66
CA GLU A 425 38.38 -38.01 18.08
C GLU A 425 38.71 -36.76 17.21
N LYS A 426 39.72 -35.95 17.54
CA LYS A 426 40.04 -34.67 16.86
C LYS A 426 40.90 -34.85 15.59
N PRO A 427 40.58 -34.14 14.50
CA PRO A 427 41.55 -33.76 13.46
C PRO A 427 42.49 -32.61 13.89
N LYS A 428 43.61 -32.44 13.16
CA LYS A 428 44.66 -31.42 13.39
C LYS A 428 44.45 -30.15 12.53
N PRO A 429 45.10 -29.01 12.88
CA PRO A 429 44.96 -27.75 12.13
C PRO A 429 45.75 -27.73 10.82
N SER A 430 45.29 -26.92 9.87
CA SER A 430 45.95 -26.59 8.60
C SER A 430 46.44 -25.13 8.56
N GLU A 431 47.16 -24.77 7.49
CA GLU A 431 48.19 -23.71 7.48
C GLU A 431 47.71 -22.25 7.49
N LYS A 432 48.64 -21.34 7.84
CA LYS A 432 48.48 -19.88 7.76
C LYS A 432 48.73 -19.38 6.32
N PRO A 433 47.90 -18.47 5.78
CA PRO A 433 48.30 -17.63 4.64
C PRO A 433 49.48 -16.72 4.99
N LYS A 434 50.30 -16.38 4.00
CA LYS A 434 51.35 -15.34 4.13
C LYS A 434 50.72 -13.94 4.12
N PRO A 435 51.27 -12.96 4.85
CA PRO A 435 50.86 -11.56 4.71
C PRO A 435 51.29 -11.00 3.36
N SER A 436 50.38 -10.29 2.69
CA SER A 436 50.71 -9.44 1.53
C SER A 436 51.43 -8.16 1.97
N GLU A 437 52.09 -7.49 1.02
CA GLU A 437 52.90 -6.30 1.30
C GLU A 437 52.05 -5.11 1.78
N LYS A 438 52.65 -4.30 2.65
CA LYS A 438 52.07 -3.02 3.08
C LYS A 438 52.11 -2.02 1.92
N PRO A 439 51.02 -1.28 1.64
CA PRO A 439 51.13 -0.06 0.84
C PRO A 439 52.17 0.89 1.44
N LYS A 440 52.91 1.61 0.59
CA LYS A 440 53.77 2.70 1.05
C LYS A 440 52.90 3.79 1.72
N PRO A 441 53.41 4.52 2.73
CA PRO A 441 52.73 5.71 3.21
C PRO A 441 52.59 6.70 2.06
N SER A 442 51.38 7.19 1.81
CA SER A 442 51.17 8.39 1.01
C SER A 442 51.83 9.59 1.70
N GLU A 443 52.17 10.62 0.93
CA GLU A 443 52.85 11.80 1.44
C GLU A 443 51.98 12.52 2.49
N LYS A 444 52.65 13.24 3.41
CA LYS A 444 51.96 13.99 4.46
C LYS A 444 51.10 15.09 3.82
N PRO A 445 49.80 15.18 4.15
CA PRO A 445 49.01 16.36 3.80
C PRO A 445 49.66 17.62 4.39
N SER A 446 49.70 18.70 3.62
CA SER A 446 50.06 20.02 4.14
C SER A 446 48.93 20.55 5.03
N ASP A 447 49.30 21.46 5.93
CA ASP A 447 48.41 22.02 6.94
C ASP A 447 47.13 22.60 6.30
N GLY A 448 45.96 22.14 6.75
CA GLY A 448 44.64 22.52 6.22
C GLY A 448 43.99 21.59 5.18
N SER A 449 44.60 20.47 4.76
CA SER A 449 44.01 19.54 3.77
C SER A 449 43.46 18.23 4.37
N TYR A 450 42.34 17.72 3.83
CA TYR A 450 41.74 16.45 4.25
C TYR A 450 42.17 15.28 3.36
N LEU A 451 42.05 14.06 3.87
CA LEU A 451 41.97 12.84 3.05
C LEU A 451 40.50 12.53 2.77
N ILE A 452 40.11 12.52 1.49
CA ILE A 452 38.75 12.27 1.02
C ILE A 452 38.72 10.98 0.20
N GLY A 453 37.76 10.11 0.49
CA GLY A 453 37.57 8.84 -0.19
C GLY A 453 36.11 8.64 -0.58
N VAL A 454 35.87 8.14 -1.80
CA VAL A 454 34.52 7.95 -2.36
C VAL A 454 34.36 6.56 -2.96
N GLY A 455 33.16 6.00 -2.85
CA GLY A 455 32.85 4.68 -3.38
C GLY A 455 31.37 4.45 -3.63
N ARG A 456 31.07 3.80 -4.76
CA ARG A 456 29.74 3.31 -5.12
C ARG A 456 29.77 1.79 -5.17
N ALA A 457 28.73 1.14 -4.68
CA ALA A 457 28.50 -0.29 -4.92
C ALA A 457 27.01 -0.58 -5.08
N ASP A 458 26.70 -1.62 -5.84
CA ASP A 458 25.33 -2.10 -6.03
C ASP A 458 24.76 -2.66 -4.71
N CYS A 459 23.55 -2.22 -4.34
CA CYS A 459 22.81 -2.69 -3.17
C CYS A 459 21.41 -3.23 -3.53
N THR A 460 21.17 -3.52 -4.81
CA THR A 460 19.88 -3.96 -5.36
C THR A 460 19.49 -5.35 -4.83
N GLY A 461 18.35 -5.43 -4.13
CA GLY A 461 17.74 -6.70 -3.71
C GLY A 461 16.99 -7.43 -4.84
N PRO A 462 16.22 -8.49 -4.53
CA PRO A 462 15.52 -9.28 -5.55
C PRO A 462 14.44 -8.47 -6.29
N VAL A 463 14.52 -8.46 -7.62
CA VAL A 463 13.66 -7.66 -8.52
C VAL A 463 12.33 -8.34 -8.89
N ALA A 464 11.99 -9.47 -8.26
CA ALA A 464 10.78 -10.25 -8.54
C ALA A 464 10.17 -10.83 -7.26
N GLU A 465 8.83 -10.93 -7.22
CA GLU A 465 7.93 -11.45 -6.17
C GLU A 465 8.13 -10.91 -4.73
N VAL A 466 9.07 -10.00 -4.48
CA VAL A 466 9.33 -9.36 -3.18
C VAL A 466 8.52 -8.06 -3.06
N PRO A 467 7.82 -7.78 -1.94
CA PRO A 467 7.15 -6.50 -1.72
C PRO A 467 8.10 -5.30 -1.81
N LEU A 468 7.63 -4.20 -2.40
CA LEU A 468 8.37 -2.94 -2.36
C LEU A 468 8.13 -2.24 -1.02
N MET A 469 9.17 -1.62 -0.46
CA MET A 469 9.14 -0.95 0.83
C MET A 469 8.81 0.53 0.66
N GLY A 470 7.85 1.03 1.43
CA GLY A 470 7.31 2.39 1.28
C GLY A 470 5.81 2.38 1.59
N TYR A 471 4.99 2.40 0.54
CA TYR A 471 3.52 2.51 0.59
C TYR A 471 2.76 1.41 1.37
N ALA A 472 3.43 0.35 1.86
CA ALA A 472 2.84 -0.78 2.59
C ALA A 472 1.65 -1.49 1.87
N SER A 473 1.55 -1.34 0.54
CA SER A 473 0.48 -1.93 -0.27
C SER A 473 0.68 -3.45 -0.41
N PRO A 474 -0.34 -4.29 -0.11
CA PRO A 474 -0.22 -5.74 -0.21
C PRO A 474 -0.03 -6.21 -1.66
N ASP A 475 -0.50 -5.44 -2.64
CA ASP A 475 -0.41 -5.75 -4.07
C ASP A 475 0.83 -5.16 -4.76
N GLN A 476 1.59 -4.29 -4.07
CA GLN A 476 2.81 -3.73 -4.61
C GLN A 476 3.98 -4.69 -4.40
N THR A 477 4.20 -5.54 -5.39
CA THR A 477 5.21 -6.60 -5.36
C THR A 477 6.06 -6.50 -6.62
N ALA A 478 7.39 -6.61 -6.46
CA ALA A 478 8.36 -6.47 -7.53
C ALA A 478 8.09 -7.48 -8.67
N GLY A 479 8.23 -7.00 -9.90
CA GLY A 479 8.07 -7.74 -11.14
C GLY A 479 8.92 -7.12 -12.25
N GLY A 480 10.11 -6.62 -11.88
CA GLY A 480 11.01 -5.95 -12.81
C GLY A 480 12.01 -5.00 -12.15
N ILE A 481 12.85 -4.39 -12.98
CA ILE A 481 13.79 -3.33 -12.62
C ILE A 481 13.79 -2.24 -13.71
N HIS A 482 13.82 -0.99 -13.26
CA HIS A 482 13.93 0.21 -14.10
C HIS A 482 15.29 0.87 -13.93
N THR A 483 15.85 0.86 -12.72
CA THR A 483 17.27 1.19 -12.49
C THR A 483 17.77 0.50 -11.22
N ARG A 484 19.09 0.39 -11.10
CA ARG A 484 19.79 -0.20 -9.96
C ARG A 484 19.75 0.72 -8.74
N LEU A 485 19.80 0.09 -7.57
CA LEU A 485 19.93 0.74 -6.28
C LEU A 485 21.40 0.69 -5.86
N TYR A 486 21.98 1.83 -5.51
CA TYR A 486 23.38 1.93 -5.10
C TYR A 486 23.53 2.45 -3.67
N SER A 487 24.59 1.97 -3.01
CA SER A 487 25.16 2.58 -1.83
C SER A 487 26.31 3.51 -2.23
N ARG A 488 26.27 4.75 -1.75
CA ARG A 488 27.22 5.84 -2.02
C ARG A 488 27.90 6.23 -0.71
N ALA A 489 29.15 5.84 -0.53
CA ALA A 489 29.92 6.11 0.68
C ALA A 489 30.92 7.25 0.46
N PHE A 490 30.97 8.16 1.43
CA PHE A 490 31.85 9.32 1.48
C PHE A 490 32.62 9.26 2.80
N ILE A 491 33.94 9.23 2.72
CA ILE A 491 34.84 9.16 3.87
C ILE A 491 35.68 10.43 3.89
N VAL A 492 35.63 11.17 4.99
CA VAL A 492 36.52 12.30 5.24
C VAL A 492 37.40 11.94 6.43
N ALA A 493 38.70 12.18 6.31
CA ALA A 493 39.69 11.85 7.31
C ALA A 493 40.71 12.97 7.47
N ASN A 494 41.20 13.13 8.70
CA ASN A 494 42.40 13.90 9.01
C ASN A 494 43.49 12.92 9.52
N ASN A 495 44.57 13.44 10.10
CA ASN A 495 45.70 12.60 10.54
C ASN A 495 45.40 11.67 11.74
N SER A 496 44.28 11.84 12.44
CA SER A 496 43.90 11.06 13.62
C SER A 496 42.47 10.50 13.60
N GLU A 497 41.53 11.19 12.94
CA GLU A 497 40.11 10.86 12.92
C GLU A 497 39.59 10.60 11.50
N ARG A 498 38.50 9.83 11.42
CA ARG A 498 37.75 9.56 10.19
C ARG A 498 36.26 9.62 10.47
N VAL A 499 35.50 10.13 9.52
CA VAL A 499 34.03 10.14 9.52
C VAL A 499 33.51 9.57 8.21
N VAL A 500 32.41 8.82 8.27
CA VAL A 500 31.82 8.11 7.13
C VAL A 500 30.33 8.47 7.04
N PHE A 501 29.92 9.02 5.90
CA PHE A 501 28.52 9.20 5.55
C PHE A 501 28.17 8.30 4.37
N VAL A 502 27.09 7.53 4.50
CA VAL A 502 26.57 6.69 3.41
C VAL A 502 25.16 7.13 3.05
N SER A 503 24.91 7.37 1.76
CA SER A 503 23.58 7.50 1.18
C SER A 503 23.28 6.26 0.35
N ALA A 504 22.23 5.51 0.68
CA ALA A 504 21.84 4.29 -0.02
C ALA A 504 20.44 4.40 -0.62
N ASP A 505 20.27 3.87 -1.83
CA ASP A 505 18.99 3.88 -2.58
C ASP A 505 17.97 2.90 -2.00
N ILE A 506 17.53 3.15 -0.77
CA ILE A 506 16.58 2.33 0.00
C ILE A 506 15.54 3.21 0.71
N GLY A 507 14.38 2.62 0.98
CA GLY A 507 13.27 3.30 1.65
C GLY A 507 13.61 3.84 3.04
N MET A 508 14.33 3.08 3.88
CA MET A 508 14.81 3.53 5.19
C MET A 508 16.04 2.71 5.63
N VAL A 509 16.85 3.20 6.56
CA VAL A 509 17.81 2.33 7.28
C VAL A 509 17.12 1.65 8.47
N SER A 510 17.23 0.32 8.58
CA SER A 510 16.73 -0.42 9.73
C SER A 510 17.83 -0.62 10.78
N GLN A 511 17.46 -0.73 12.06
CA GLN A 511 18.43 -0.99 13.13
C GLN A 511 19.20 -2.31 12.90
N ARG A 512 18.54 -3.30 12.28
CA ARG A 512 19.17 -4.55 11.88
C ARG A 512 20.26 -4.32 10.83
N LEU A 513 19.95 -3.53 9.80
CA LEU A 513 20.88 -3.19 8.72
C LEU A 513 22.11 -2.47 9.29
N ARG A 514 21.94 -1.47 10.15
CA ARG A 514 23.04 -0.78 10.83
C ARG A 514 23.91 -1.73 11.66
N LEU A 515 23.30 -2.57 12.49
CA LEU A 515 24.04 -3.52 13.33
C LEU A 515 24.78 -4.60 12.50
N GLU A 516 24.22 -5.10 11.40
CA GLU A 516 24.93 -6.04 10.52
C GLU A 516 26.07 -5.37 9.73
N VAL A 517 25.90 -4.12 9.28
CA VAL A 517 26.96 -3.34 8.63
C VAL A 517 28.10 -3.04 9.61
N LEU A 518 27.80 -2.45 10.77
CA LEU A 518 28.82 -2.12 11.79
C LEU A 518 29.60 -3.37 12.22
N LYS A 519 28.93 -4.51 12.41
CA LYS A 519 29.59 -5.78 12.72
C LYS A 519 30.53 -6.27 11.61
N LYS A 520 30.17 -6.10 10.34
CA LYS A 520 31.07 -6.44 9.21
C LYS A 520 32.25 -5.47 9.12
N LEU A 521 32.04 -4.18 9.35
CA LEU A 521 33.09 -3.17 9.38
C LEU A 521 34.09 -3.45 10.51
N GLN A 522 33.61 -3.70 11.74
CA GLN A 522 34.46 -4.05 12.88
C GLN A 522 35.27 -5.33 12.64
N ASN A 523 34.64 -6.38 12.09
CA ASN A 523 35.34 -7.62 11.72
C ASN A 523 36.45 -7.44 10.67
N LYS A 524 36.41 -6.37 9.87
CA LYS A 524 37.34 -6.12 8.76
C LYS A 524 38.39 -5.03 9.05
N TYR A 525 38.00 -3.99 9.79
CA TYR A 525 38.80 -2.78 10.03
C TYR A 525 39.08 -2.52 11.52
N GLY A 526 38.60 -3.38 12.43
CA GLY A 526 38.65 -3.14 13.87
C GLY A 526 37.89 -1.85 14.24
N ASP A 527 38.40 -1.12 15.23
CA ASP A 527 37.73 0.05 15.79
C ASP A 527 37.91 1.35 14.96
N LEU A 528 38.29 1.22 13.68
CA LEU A 528 38.40 2.35 12.74
C LEU A 528 37.03 2.91 12.33
N TYR A 529 36.05 2.03 12.18
CA TYR A 529 34.68 2.35 11.76
C TYR A 529 33.69 1.79 12.78
N ARG A 530 33.04 2.70 13.51
CA ARG A 530 32.29 2.42 14.73
C ARG A 530 30.90 3.07 14.69
N GLN A 531 30.12 2.84 15.74
CA GLN A 531 28.83 3.48 15.95
C GLN A 531 28.91 5.02 15.94
N GLU A 532 30.00 5.63 16.42
CA GLU A 532 30.12 7.09 16.53
C GLU A 532 30.37 7.76 15.18
N ASN A 533 31.24 7.19 14.34
CA ASN A 533 31.76 7.85 13.15
C ASN A 533 31.21 7.32 11.81
N VAL A 534 30.25 6.38 11.84
CA VAL A 534 29.53 5.92 10.65
C VAL A 534 28.06 6.33 10.73
N VAL A 535 27.61 7.16 9.79
CA VAL A 535 26.19 7.45 9.52
C VAL A 535 25.77 6.67 8.28
N LEU A 536 24.63 5.96 8.38
CA LEU A 536 23.98 5.33 7.25
C LEU A 536 22.63 6.02 7.02
N SER A 537 22.37 6.54 5.81
CA SER A 537 21.16 7.26 5.40
C SER A 537 20.47 6.52 4.26
N GLY A 538 19.14 6.41 4.30
CA GLY A 538 18.35 6.01 3.13
C GLY A 538 18.00 7.25 2.29
N THR A 539 17.91 7.11 0.97
CA THR A 539 17.37 8.17 0.09
C THR A 539 15.86 8.33 0.23
N HIS A 540 15.17 7.29 0.74
CA HIS A 540 13.71 7.17 0.87
C HIS A 540 12.95 6.76 -0.41
N THR A 541 13.56 6.03 -1.34
CA THR A 541 12.80 5.43 -2.47
C THR A 541 11.72 4.46 -1.98
N HIS A 542 10.46 4.72 -2.36
CA HIS A 542 9.33 3.80 -2.15
C HIS A 542 9.29 2.64 -3.18
N SER A 543 10.34 2.49 -3.99
CA SER A 543 10.48 1.48 -5.05
C SER A 543 11.67 0.54 -4.84
N GLY A 544 12.19 0.41 -3.61
CA GLY A 544 13.19 -0.58 -3.23
C GLY A 544 12.58 -1.86 -2.62
N PRO A 545 13.18 -3.07 -2.80
CA PRO A 545 12.65 -4.32 -2.25
C PRO A 545 12.79 -4.38 -0.72
N GLY A 546 11.71 -4.79 -0.04
CA GLY A 546 11.61 -4.80 1.42
C GLY A 546 12.25 -6.01 2.12
N GLY A 547 11.84 -6.24 3.38
CA GLY A 547 12.19 -7.41 4.17
C GLY A 547 13.51 -7.36 4.92
N TYR A 548 14.12 -6.18 5.08
CA TYR A 548 15.40 -5.98 5.78
C TYR A 548 15.25 -5.43 7.22
N PHE A 549 14.07 -5.56 7.82
CA PHE A 549 13.76 -5.12 9.19
C PHE A 549 13.72 -6.28 10.20
N GLN A 550 13.73 -5.95 11.49
CA GLN A 550 13.60 -6.92 12.60
C GLN A 550 12.41 -6.68 13.54
N TYR A 551 11.76 -5.51 13.48
CA TYR A 551 10.60 -5.19 14.32
C TYR A 551 9.30 -5.61 13.61
N THR A 552 8.34 -6.12 14.37
CA THR A 552 7.21 -6.91 13.82
C THR A 552 6.38 -6.15 12.78
N LEU A 553 6.11 -4.86 12.96
CA LEU A 553 5.29 -4.08 12.02
C LEU A 553 5.85 -4.13 10.59
N PHE A 554 7.15 -3.89 10.43
CA PHE A 554 7.83 -3.88 9.13
C PHE A 554 8.03 -5.28 8.55
N ILE A 555 8.08 -6.31 9.41
CA ILE A 555 8.08 -7.72 8.98
C ILE A 555 6.72 -8.06 8.35
N ILE A 556 5.61 -7.63 8.96
CA ILE A 556 4.25 -7.85 8.42
C ILE A 556 4.11 -7.19 7.04
N THR A 557 4.42 -5.89 6.92
CA THR A 557 4.27 -5.17 5.64
C THR A 557 5.21 -5.70 4.54
N SER A 558 6.42 -6.16 4.90
CA SER A 558 7.37 -6.79 3.98
C SER A 558 7.02 -8.23 3.57
N LYS A 559 5.94 -8.82 4.11
CA LYS A 559 5.64 -10.27 4.02
C LYS A 559 6.80 -11.15 4.53
N GLY A 560 7.54 -10.64 5.52
CA GLY A 560 8.60 -11.35 6.23
C GLY A 560 10.00 -10.73 6.15
N TYR A 561 10.96 -11.41 6.78
CA TYR A 561 12.39 -11.13 6.72
C TYR A 561 13.06 -11.87 5.56
N ILE A 562 13.67 -11.11 4.65
CA ILE A 562 14.12 -11.57 3.33
C ILE A 562 15.64 -11.52 3.28
N LYS A 563 16.28 -12.66 3.60
CA LYS A 563 17.75 -12.80 3.64
C LYS A 563 18.44 -12.29 2.36
N PRO A 564 17.95 -12.56 1.13
CA PRO A 564 18.52 -11.95 -0.08
C PRO A 564 18.51 -10.42 -0.12
N SER A 565 17.41 -9.76 0.32
CA SER A 565 17.31 -8.29 0.33
C SER A 565 18.34 -7.68 1.29
N ILE A 566 18.35 -8.12 2.56
CA ILE A 566 19.29 -7.57 3.54
C ILE A 566 20.74 -7.90 3.21
N ASN A 567 21.03 -9.10 2.68
CA ASN A 567 22.39 -9.46 2.26
C ASN A 567 22.89 -8.54 1.14
N ALA A 568 22.06 -8.23 0.14
CA ALA A 568 22.42 -7.29 -0.92
C ALA A 568 22.71 -5.89 -0.36
N ILE A 569 21.85 -5.37 0.51
CA ILE A 569 22.00 -4.03 1.07
C ILE A 569 23.23 -3.95 2.01
N VAL A 570 23.41 -4.92 2.91
CA VAL A 570 24.58 -4.99 3.81
C VAL A 570 25.88 -5.12 3.00
N ASN A 571 25.91 -5.97 1.97
CA ASN A 571 27.11 -6.15 1.14
C ASN A 571 27.42 -4.91 0.32
N GLY A 572 26.42 -4.27 -0.29
CA GLY A 572 26.58 -3.02 -1.03
C GLY A 572 27.07 -1.88 -0.15
N ILE A 573 26.52 -1.71 1.06
CA ILE A 573 26.99 -0.69 2.00
C ILE A 573 28.45 -0.94 2.41
N VAL A 574 28.80 -2.15 2.84
CA VAL A 574 30.19 -2.47 3.20
C VAL A 574 31.12 -2.28 2.00
N LYS A 575 30.73 -2.72 0.79
CA LYS A 575 31.57 -2.57 -0.40
C LYS A 575 31.75 -1.12 -0.85
N SER A 576 30.73 -0.27 -0.71
CA SER A 576 30.89 1.17 -0.99
C SER A 576 31.89 1.83 -0.03
N ILE A 577 31.84 1.48 1.27
CA ILE A 577 32.82 1.92 2.27
C ILE A 577 34.21 1.34 2.00
N ASP A 578 34.31 0.09 1.55
CA ASP A 578 35.56 -0.55 1.16
C ASP A 578 36.26 0.18 0.01
N ILE A 579 35.50 0.52 -1.04
CA ILE A 579 35.98 1.28 -2.20
C ILE A 579 36.40 2.69 -1.75
N ALA A 580 35.58 3.36 -0.94
CA ALA A 580 35.91 4.69 -0.42
C ALA A 580 37.16 4.68 0.47
N HIS A 581 37.39 3.64 1.28
CA HIS A 581 38.60 3.46 2.06
C HIS A 581 39.84 3.25 1.16
N GLY A 582 39.70 2.45 0.09
CA GLY A 582 40.79 2.23 -0.87
C GLY A 582 41.14 3.46 -1.71
N ASN A 583 40.16 4.34 -1.95
CA ASN A 583 40.27 5.53 -2.80
C ASN A 583 40.59 6.84 -2.03
N LEU A 584 41.06 6.77 -0.78
CA LEU A 584 41.43 7.96 0.00
C LEU A 584 42.57 8.76 -0.67
N LYS A 585 42.32 10.04 -0.97
CA LYS A 585 43.26 10.99 -1.59
C LYS A 585 43.29 12.31 -0.83
N ALA A 586 44.41 13.04 -0.88
CA ALA A 586 44.46 14.42 -0.38
C ALA A 586 43.58 15.33 -1.23
N GLY A 587 42.74 16.15 -0.59
CA GLY A 587 41.71 16.94 -1.25
C GLY A 587 41.09 18.03 -0.37
N ARG A 588 40.16 18.77 -0.96
CA ARG A 588 39.50 19.95 -0.38
C ARG A 588 37.98 19.84 -0.50
N ILE A 589 37.27 20.45 0.43
CA ILE A 589 35.81 20.36 0.55
C ILE A 589 35.21 21.77 0.45
N PHE A 590 34.18 21.95 -0.37
CA PHE A 590 33.54 23.23 -0.61
C PHE A 590 32.01 23.14 -0.40
N LEU A 591 31.48 24.10 0.33
CA LEU A 591 30.04 24.28 0.58
C LEU A 591 29.45 25.27 -0.44
N ASN A 592 28.20 25.06 -0.82
CA ASN A 592 27.37 26.06 -1.49
C ASN A 592 25.87 25.80 -1.22
N LYS A 593 25.03 26.82 -1.45
CA LYS A 593 23.59 26.77 -1.20
C LYS A 593 22.78 27.52 -2.24
N GLY A 594 21.54 27.09 -2.48
CA GLY A 594 20.58 27.88 -3.25
C GLY A 594 19.15 27.33 -3.17
N GLU A 595 18.19 28.19 -3.50
CA GLU A 595 16.77 27.81 -3.51
C GLU A 595 16.41 27.01 -4.78
N VAL A 596 15.60 25.95 -4.62
CA VAL A 596 15.07 25.14 -5.72
C VAL A 596 13.55 25.26 -5.78
N GLU A 597 13.04 25.98 -6.78
CA GLU A 597 11.60 26.14 -6.97
C GLU A 597 10.93 25.02 -7.78
N ASN A 598 9.60 24.93 -7.66
CA ASN A 598 8.72 23.97 -8.37
C ASN A 598 9.10 22.48 -8.20
N SER A 599 9.77 22.19 -7.09
CA SER A 599 10.40 20.91 -6.74
C SER A 599 9.62 20.11 -5.70
N ASN A 600 9.01 20.77 -4.72
CA ASN A 600 8.29 20.15 -3.62
C ASN A 600 7.06 20.98 -3.20
N LEU A 601 6.11 20.31 -2.56
CA LEU A 601 4.87 20.88 -2.04
C LEU A 601 4.53 20.23 -0.69
N ASN A 602 3.95 21.00 0.25
CA ASN A 602 3.61 20.49 1.57
C ASN A 602 2.26 19.76 1.54
N ARG A 603 2.27 18.43 1.76
CA ARG A 603 1.07 17.56 1.76
C ARG A 603 0.20 17.62 3.03
N SER A 604 0.64 18.34 4.05
CA SER A 604 -0.08 18.57 5.31
C SER A 604 -0.04 20.07 5.70
N PRO A 605 -0.50 20.98 4.81
CA PRO A 605 -0.28 22.41 4.97
C PRO A 605 -1.04 23.00 6.17
N HIS A 606 -2.22 22.46 6.50
CA HIS A 606 -2.98 22.86 7.69
C HIS A 606 -2.25 22.54 9.00
N SER A 607 -1.51 21.42 9.07
CA SER A 607 -0.65 21.13 10.22
C SER A 607 0.49 22.14 10.32
N TYR A 608 1.14 22.47 9.19
CA TYR A 608 2.20 23.50 9.19
C TYR A 608 1.67 24.86 9.66
N LEU A 609 0.46 25.25 9.24
CA LEU A 609 -0.18 26.51 9.66
C LEU A 609 -0.47 26.57 11.17
N ASN A 610 -0.53 25.45 11.87
CA ASN A 610 -0.72 25.42 13.32
C ASN A 610 0.56 25.81 14.11
N ASN A 611 1.74 25.81 13.47
CA ASN A 611 2.95 26.37 14.08
C ASN A 611 2.76 27.89 14.33
N PRO A 612 3.40 28.48 15.36
CA PRO A 612 3.23 29.89 15.73
C PRO A 612 3.45 30.84 14.55
N GLU A 613 2.61 31.86 14.42
CA GLU A 613 2.67 32.74 13.25
C GLU A 613 3.98 33.54 13.17
N GLU A 614 4.51 33.99 14.32
CA GLU A 614 5.80 34.67 14.41
C GLU A 614 6.97 33.81 13.93
N GLU A 615 6.94 32.51 14.22
CA GLU A 615 7.92 31.55 13.68
C GLU A 615 7.71 31.33 12.18
N ARG A 616 6.46 31.14 11.74
CA ARG A 616 6.16 30.99 10.31
C ARG A 616 6.61 32.20 9.48
N ARG A 617 6.47 33.42 10.00
CA ARG A 617 6.92 34.67 9.37
C ARG A 617 8.44 34.77 9.20
N LYS A 618 9.26 33.93 9.88
CA LYS A 618 10.71 33.81 9.60
C LYS A 618 11.01 33.21 8.21
N TYR A 619 10.05 32.52 7.58
CA TYR A 619 10.29 31.68 6.39
C TYR A 619 9.39 32.03 5.20
N LYS A 620 9.96 32.08 4.00
CA LYS A 620 9.25 32.38 2.74
C LYS A 620 8.15 31.35 2.37
N SER A 621 8.25 30.11 2.86
CA SER A 621 7.41 28.99 2.39
C SER A 621 7.13 27.94 3.47
N ASN A 622 6.08 27.15 3.26
CA ASN A 622 5.70 25.98 4.06
C ASN A 622 6.47 24.70 3.67
N THR A 623 7.33 24.78 2.66
CA THR A 623 8.32 23.76 2.28
C THR A 623 9.72 24.29 2.55
N ASP A 624 10.71 23.41 2.70
CA ASP A 624 12.11 23.85 2.61
C ASP A 624 12.53 23.92 1.14
N LYS A 625 13.08 25.06 0.73
CA LYS A 625 13.56 25.30 -0.64
C LYS A 625 15.07 25.25 -0.73
N GLU A 626 15.78 25.21 0.39
CA GLU A 626 17.25 25.25 0.41
C GLU A 626 17.84 23.89 0.00
N LEU A 627 18.60 23.89 -1.11
CA LEU A 627 19.50 22.82 -1.50
C LEU A 627 20.90 23.15 -0.98
N VAL A 628 21.47 22.26 -0.16
CA VAL A 628 22.84 22.37 0.33
C VAL A 628 23.75 21.40 -0.41
N VAL A 629 24.88 21.89 -0.90
CA VAL A 629 25.82 21.21 -1.81
C VAL A 629 27.20 21.17 -1.16
N LEU A 630 27.74 19.96 -0.93
CA LEU A 630 29.08 19.73 -0.37
C LEU A 630 29.98 19.04 -1.40
N LYS A 631 30.64 19.87 -2.20
CA LYS A 631 31.59 19.48 -3.25
C LYS A 631 32.89 18.96 -2.64
N MET A 632 33.41 17.89 -3.22
CA MET A 632 34.70 17.30 -2.85
C MET A 632 35.60 17.26 -4.08
N VAL A 633 36.84 17.73 -3.95
CA VAL A 633 37.85 17.72 -5.02
C VAL A 633 39.17 17.16 -4.51
N ASP A 634 40.00 16.63 -5.42
CA ASP A 634 41.37 16.25 -5.10
C ASP A 634 42.32 17.46 -5.09
N SER A 635 43.60 17.22 -4.83
CA SER A 635 44.63 18.26 -4.74
C SER A 635 44.88 19.00 -6.07
N ASP A 636 44.57 18.37 -7.21
CA ASP A 636 44.65 18.97 -8.54
C ASP A 636 43.38 19.75 -8.92
N GLY A 637 42.33 19.67 -8.08
CA GLY A 637 41.03 20.32 -8.29
C GLY A 637 40.02 19.50 -9.10
N ASN A 638 40.33 18.24 -9.44
CA ASN A 638 39.36 17.36 -10.10
C ASN A 638 38.24 17.00 -9.13
N GLY A 639 37.03 16.75 -9.65
CA GLY A 639 35.94 16.24 -8.84
C GLY A 639 36.28 14.88 -8.22
N LEU A 640 36.05 14.73 -6.91
CA LEU A 640 35.97 13.45 -6.21
C LEU A 640 34.53 13.08 -5.86
N GLY A 641 33.65 14.05 -5.63
CA GLY A 641 32.25 13.77 -5.34
C GLY A 641 31.45 14.99 -4.95
N LEU A 642 30.18 14.75 -4.65
CA LEU A 642 29.26 15.73 -4.11
C LEU A 642 28.25 15.01 -3.21
N LEU A 643 27.88 15.66 -2.09
CA LEU A 643 26.66 15.37 -1.35
C LEU A 643 25.67 16.52 -1.52
N SER A 644 24.39 16.20 -1.69
CA SER A 644 23.31 17.17 -1.85
C SER A 644 22.15 16.86 -0.89
N TRP A 645 21.83 17.79 0.01
CA TRP A 645 20.67 17.69 0.89
C TRP A 645 19.55 18.58 0.38
N PHE A 646 18.36 18.00 0.19
CA PHE A 646 17.13 18.68 -0.18
C PHE A 646 15.91 17.92 0.36
N ALA A 647 14.86 18.63 0.76
CA ALA A 647 13.69 18.05 1.41
C ALA A 647 12.58 17.72 0.39
N VAL A 648 12.57 16.48 -0.13
CA VAL A 648 11.46 15.98 -0.97
C VAL A 648 11.29 14.46 -0.79
N HIS A 649 10.05 13.99 -0.93
CA HIS A 649 9.74 12.56 -0.91
C HIS A 649 10.06 11.89 -2.26
N PRO A 650 10.81 10.77 -2.29
CA PRO A 650 11.01 9.95 -3.48
C PRO A 650 9.85 8.97 -3.64
N VAL A 651 8.73 9.57 -4.05
CA VAL A 651 7.42 8.94 -4.28
C VAL A 651 6.88 9.25 -5.70
N SER A 652 7.75 9.68 -6.63
CA SER A 652 7.35 9.93 -8.02
C SER A 652 6.88 8.63 -8.69
N MET A 653 7.48 7.49 -8.34
CA MET A 653 6.99 6.16 -8.64
C MET A 653 5.90 5.77 -7.63
N ASN A 654 4.63 6.05 -7.96
CA ASN A 654 3.48 5.77 -7.09
C ASN A 654 3.28 4.27 -6.80
N ASN A 655 2.35 3.96 -5.87
CA ASN A 655 2.11 2.59 -5.37
C ASN A 655 1.64 1.54 -6.40
N THR A 656 1.32 1.93 -7.64
CA THR A 656 1.05 1.00 -8.74
C THR A 656 2.33 0.47 -9.40
N ASN A 657 3.48 1.11 -9.17
CA ASN A 657 4.77 0.68 -9.67
C ASN A 657 5.15 -0.72 -9.14
N ARG A 658 5.66 -1.57 -10.04
CA ARG A 658 6.20 -2.90 -9.73
C ARG A 658 7.66 -3.11 -10.12
N MET A 659 8.35 -2.09 -10.65
CA MET A 659 9.77 -2.17 -10.96
C MET A 659 10.64 -1.58 -9.86
N VAL A 660 11.76 -2.22 -9.57
CA VAL A 660 12.78 -1.66 -8.67
C VAL A 660 13.37 -0.38 -9.29
N SER A 661 13.41 0.69 -8.51
CA SER A 661 13.83 2.03 -8.94
C SER A 661 14.37 2.84 -7.76
N SER A 662 15.38 3.68 -7.98
CA SER A 662 15.92 4.63 -7.00
C SER A 662 15.10 5.94 -6.91
N ASP A 663 13.95 6.00 -7.60
CA ASP A 663 12.98 7.11 -7.64
C ASP A 663 13.64 8.45 -8.01
N ASN A 664 13.00 9.58 -7.68
CA ASN A 664 13.39 10.89 -8.18
C ASN A 664 14.80 11.21 -7.68
N MET A 665 15.11 11.02 -6.39
CA MET A 665 16.46 11.18 -5.82
C MET A 665 17.52 10.34 -6.55
N GLY A 666 17.18 9.19 -7.13
CA GLY A 666 18.09 8.39 -7.94
C GLY A 666 18.41 8.96 -9.33
N TYR A 667 17.52 9.75 -9.94
CA TYR A 667 17.66 10.05 -11.38
C TYR A 667 18.83 10.96 -11.75
N ALA A 668 19.21 11.94 -10.93
CA ALA A 668 20.48 12.64 -11.09
C ALA A 668 21.59 12.15 -10.18
N SER A 669 21.40 11.00 -9.52
CA SER A 669 22.54 10.12 -9.31
C SER A 669 22.99 9.72 -10.69
N TYR A 670 22.08 9.10 -11.45
CA TYR A 670 22.29 8.77 -12.85
C TYR A 670 22.74 9.98 -13.71
N LEU A 671 22.01 11.10 -13.82
CA LEU A 671 22.44 12.25 -14.65
C LEU A 671 23.80 12.86 -14.25
N PHE A 672 24.06 13.13 -12.97
CA PHE A 672 25.31 13.80 -12.56
C PHE A 672 26.49 12.80 -12.64
N GLU A 673 26.25 11.52 -12.35
CA GLU A 673 27.23 10.47 -12.59
C GLU A 673 27.51 10.32 -14.10
N GLN A 674 26.51 10.37 -14.98
CA GLN A 674 26.72 10.26 -16.43
C GLN A 674 27.36 11.52 -17.05
N GLU A 675 27.11 12.73 -16.55
CA GLU A 675 27.82 13.94 -17.01
C GLU A 675 29.29 13.95 -16.55
N MET A 676 29.56 13.63 -15.28
CA MET A 676 30.92 13.64 -14.74
C MET A 676 31.77 12.44 -15.21
N ASN A 677 31.14 11.33 -15.59
CA ASN A 677 31.81 10.13 -16.13
C ASN A 677 31.42 9.90 -17.60
N ALA A 678 31.44 10.95 -18.42
CA ALA A 678 31.09 10.86 -19.84
C ALA A 678 31.88 9.75 -20.56
N GLY A 679 31.17 8.80 -21.17
CA GLY A 679 31.75 7.64 -21.86
C GLY A 679 31.73 6.32 -21.06
N PHE A 680 31.36 6.34 -19.78
CA PHE A 680 31.16 5.14 -18.96
C PHE A 680 29.70 4.71 -18.90
N LEU A 681 29.47 3.41 -18.67
CA LEU A 681 28.13 2.89 -18.35
C LEU A 681 27.75 3.21 -16.90
N PRO A 682 26.45 3.32 -16.58
CA PRO A 682 25.99 3.55 -15.21
C PRO A 682 26.55 2.49 -14.25
N GLY A 683 27.14 2.95 -13.14
CA GLY A 683 27.80 2.08 -12.17
C GLY A 683 29.32 1.90 -12.35
N GLN A 684 29.89 2.11 -13.54
CA GLN A 684 31.29 1.73 -13.87
C GLN A 684 32.37 2.80 -13.58
N SER A 685 32.18 3.63 -12.55
CA SER A 685 33.03 4.79 -12.26
C SER A 685 33.23 5.09 -10.76
N ASN A 686 34.06 6.10 -10.44
CA ASN A 686 34.37 6.50 -9.05
C ASN A 686 33.53 7.68 -8.50
N MET A 687 32.75 8.39 -9.33
CA MET A 687 31.93 9.56 -8.91
C MET A 687 30.46 9.17 -8.59
N CYS A 688 29.77 9.94 -7.72
CA CYS A 688 28.40 9.67 -7.22
C CYS A 688 27.54 10.95 -6.96
N MET A 689 26.20 10.93 -7.18
CA MET A 689 25.26 12.08 -6.89
C MET A 689 23.72 11.79 -6.75
N ALA A 690 22.74 12.70 -7.09
CA ALA A 690 21.25 12.57 -6.90
C ALA A 690 20.25 13.51 -7.75
N ILE A 691 18.99 13.06 -8.14
CA ILE A 691 17.62 13.78 -8.31
C ILE A 691 16.82 14.00 -9.74
N GLY A 692 15.43 13.89 -9.94
CA GLY A 692 14.59 14.02 -11.27
C GLY A 692 13.04 14.50 -11.42
N PRO A 693 12.51 15.47 -12.30
CA PRO A 693 10.53 15.84 -12.61
C PRO A 693 9.52 14.97 -13.39
N GLY A 694 8.31 15.52 -13.66
CA GLY A 694 7.59 15.47 -14.97
C GLY A 694 6.18 14.82 -15.11
N VAL A 695 5.97 13.90 -16.08
CA VAL A 695 4.67 13.69 -16.80
C VAL A 695 3.88 12.39 -16.47
N ASP A 696 4.30 11.19 -16.94
CA ASP A 696 3.80 9.89 -16.40
C ASP A 696 4.59 9.54 -15.13
N MET A 697 4.49 8.36 -14.48
CA MET A 697 5.32 8.15 -13.26
C MET A 697 6.84 8.14 -13.52
N PHE A 698 7.32 7.57 -14.63
CA PHE A 698 8.75 7.52 -14.99
C PHE A 698 9.23 8.88 -15.47
N GLU A 699 8.44 9.46 -16.35
CA GLU A 699 8.64 10.81 -16.84
C GLU A 699 8.35 11.83 -15.74
N SER A 700 7.77 11.46 -14.56
CA SER A 700 7.60 12.19 -13.27
C SER A 700 8.74 11.98 -12.26
N THR A 701 9.67 11.10 -12.61
CA THR A 701 10.86 10.77 -11.83
C THR A 701 12.14 11.31 -12.53
N LYS A 702 12.00 12.08 -13.62
CA LYS A 702 13.06 12.46 -14.57
C LYS A 702 13.27 13.98 -14.66
N ILE A 703 12.15 14.71 -14.66
CA ILE A 703 11.90 16.19 -14.42
C ILE A 703 11.77 17.53 -11.70
N ILE A 704 11.57 16.94 -10.45
CA ILE A 704 11.64 17.43 -9.06
C ILE A 704 12.89 18.27 -8.71
N GLY A 705 14.13 17.97 -9.07
CA GLY A 705 14.60 16.78 -9.77
C GLY A 705 15.95 16.92 -10.46
N GLY A 706 16.05 16.64 -11.76
CA GLY A 706 16.78 17.36 -12.79
C GLY A 706 16.72 18.91 -12.64
N THR A 707 15.70 19.47 -12.00
CA THR A 707 15.70 20.85 -11.48
C THR A 707 16.70 21.00 -10.34
N ILE A 708 16.69 20.08 -9.37
CA ILE A 708 17.67 19.98 -8.28
C ILE A 708 19.05 19.57 -8.81
N PHE A 709 19.17 18.77 -9.87
CA PHE A 709 20.41 18.48 -10.60
C PHE A 709 20.98 19.74 -11.22
N ASN A 710 20.17 20.47 -12.00
CA ASN A 710 20.59 21.71 -12.64
C ASN A 710 21.04 22.72 -11.57
N LYS A 711 20.33 22.80 -10.43
CA LYS A 711 20.74 23.62 -9.30
C LYS A 711 21.97 23.08 -8.57
N ALA A 712 22.09 21.77 -8.33
CA ALA A 712 23.25 21.15 -7.70
C ALA A 712 24.51 21.30 -8.55
N LYS A 713 24.37 21.24 -9.87
CA LYS A 713 25.40 21.47 -10.89
C LYS A 713 25.79 22.95 -10.98
N GLU A 714 24.82 23.86 -10.92
CA GLU A 714 25.07 25.31 -10.78
C GLU A 714 25.86 25.60 -9.50
N LEU A 715 25.41 25.08 -8.35
CA LEU A 715 26.05 25.25 -7.05
C LEU A 715 27.42 24.57 -6.98
N TYR A 716 27.61 23.38 -7.54
CA TYR A 716 28.91 22.68 -7.60
C TYR A 716 29.93 23.44 -8.45
N ARG A 717 29.49 24.04 -9.56
CA ARG A 717 30.34 24.87 -10.42
C ARG A 717 30.69 26.21 -9.76
N THR A 718 29.80 26.77 -8.93
CA THR A 718 29.98 28.07 -8.25
C THR A 718 30.46 27.99 -6.79
N ALA A 719 30.64 26.79 -6.22
CA ALA A 719 31.07 26.59 -4.84
C ALA A 719 32.47 27.16 -4.58
N GLN A 720 32.55 28.16 -3.70
CA GLN A 720 33.77 28.87 -3.30
C GLN A 720 34.05 28.85 -1.79
N GLN A 721 33.04 28.64 -0.94
CA GLN A 721 33.22 28.57 0.51
C GLN A 721 33.91 27.24 0.85
N GLU A 722 35.19 27.29 1.22
CA GLU A 722 35.89 26.09 1.70
C GLU A 722 35.43 25.72 3.12
N VAL A 723 35.30 24.42 3.35
CA VAL A 723 34.99 23.83 4.65
C VAL A 723 36.30 23.37 5.28
N THR A 724 36.71 23.99 6.39
CA THR A 724 37.96 23.67 7.11
C THR A 724 37.69 23.55 8.61
N GLY A 725 38.57 22.84 9.33
CA GLY A 725 38.49 22.65 10.78
C GLY A 725 38.70 21.20 11.22
N PRO A 726 38.38 20.85 12.48
CA PRO A 726 38.47 19.48 12.96
C PRO A 726 37.38 18.59 12.35
N LEU A 727 37.58 17.28 12.44
CA LEU A 727 36.49 16.31 12.34
C LEU A 727 36.09 15.95 13.78
N ASN A 728 34.80 15.78 14.06
CA ASN A 728 34.33 15.14 15.29
C ASN A 728 33.12 14.26 14.98
N ALA A 729 32.82 13.31 15.87
CA ALA A 729 31.63 12.50 15.76
C ALA A 729 31.10 12.10 17.14
N ALA A 730 29.84 12.45 17.45
CA ALA A 730 29.16 12.12 18.69
C ALA A 730 27.94 11.23 18.41
N HIS A 731 27.75 10.20 19.23
CA HIS A 731 26.65 9.24 19.13
C HIS A 731 26.20 8.82 20.53
N GLN A 732 24.90 8.53 20.64
CA GLN A 732 24.32 7.94 21.84
C GLN A 732 23.14 7.05 21.44
N TRP A 733 22.96 5.93 22.15
CA TRP A 733 21.69 5.21 22.15
C TRP A 733 20.75 5.75 23.23
N VAL A 734 19.49 5.96 22.87
CA VAL A 734 18.49 6.56 23.75
C VAL A 734 17.27 5.65 23.82
N ASN A 735 16.78 5.38 25.04
CA ASN A 735 15.45 4.80 25.20
C ASN A 735 14.40 5.90 24.99
N MET A 736 13.87 6.00 23.78
CA MET A 736 12.90 7.04 23.40
C MET A 736 11.53 6.88 24.06
N THR A 737 11.28 5.80 24.84
CA THR A 737 10.02 5.58 25.55
C THR A 737 9.92 6.26 26.91
N ASP A 738 11.01 6.84 27.42
CA ASP A 738 11.11 7.33 28.80
C ASP A 738 11.97 8.61 28.92
N VAL A 739 12.01 9.45 27.87
CA VAL A 739 12.80 10.70 27.86
C VAL A 739 12.01 11.79 28.57
N THR A 740 12.56 12.31 29.67
CA THR A 740 12.08 13.55 30.30
C THR A 740 12.57 14.75 29.49
N VAL A 741 11.65 15.67 29.18
CA VAL A 741 11.89 16.82 28.29
C VAL A 741 11.68 18.12 29.06
N GLN A 742 12.69 18.98 29.13
CA GLN A 742 12.52 20.32 29.68
C GLN A 742 11.83 21.22 28.65
N LEU A 743 10.61 21.67 28.93
CA LEU A 743 9.83 22.58 28.07
C LEU A 743 10.03 24.03 28.51
N ASN A 744 10.06 24.26 29.81
CA ASN A 744 10.27 25.56 30.46
C ASN A 744 11.05 25.32 31.76
N ALA A 745 11.61 26.38 32.37
CA ALA A 745 12.34 26.28 33.64
C ALA A 745 11.54 25.70 34.83
N THR A 746 10.22 25.55 34.69
CA THR A 746 9.29 25.00 35.70
C THR A 746 8.42 23.86 35.19
N HIS A 747 8.53 23.46 33.91
CA HIS A 747 7.63 22.49 33.28
C HIS A 747 8.38 21.44 32.44
N THR A 748 8.15 20.17 32.78
CA THR A 748 8.69 19.01 32.07
C THR A 748 7.59 18.26 31.30
N GLY A 749 7.84 17.98 30.04
CA GLY A 749 7.12 16.94 29.29
C GLY A 749 7.82 15.58 29.39
N LYS A 750 7.20 14.55 28.80
CA LYS A 750 7.76 13.19 28.69
C LYS A 750 7.46 12.62 27.30
N THR A 751 8.30 11.71 26.80
CA THR A 751 7.96 10.87 25.65
C THR A 751 7.20 9.60 26.07
N CYS A 752 6.56 8.96 25.09
CA CYS A 752 5.66 7.82 25.29
C CYS A 752 6.24 6.50 24.72
N LYS A 753 5.71 5.36 25.20
CA LYS A 753 5.84 4.06 24.51
C LYS A 753 5.29 4.18 23.08
N PRO A 754 5.92 3.62 22.03
CA PRO A 754 5.56 3.94 20.66
C PRO A 754 4.12 3.55 20.30
N ALA A 755 3.33 4.48 19.77
CA ALA A 755 1.97 4.19 19.27
C ALA A 755 1.62 4.92 17.97
N LEU A 756 0.85 4.25 17.10
CA LEU A 756 0.32 4.77 15.84
C LEU A 756 -1.15 5.17 16.00
N GLY A 757 -1.54 6.34 15.46
CA GLY A 757 -2.91 6.86 15.54
C GLY A 757 -3.80 6.42 14.38
N HIS A 758 -5.12 6.62 14.47
CA HIS A 758 -6.10 6.25 13.42
C HIS A 758 -5.69 6.75 12.03
N SER A 759 -5.28 8.01 11.89
CA SER A 759 -4.88 8.59 10.60
C SER A 759 -3.57 8.04 10.00
N PHE A 760 -2.85 7.12 10.66
CA PHE A 760 -1.82 6.30 10.01
C PHE A 760 -2.45 5.38 8.93
N ALA A 761 -3.60 4.77 9.22
CA ALA A 761 -4.29 3.88 8.30
C ALA A 761 -5.00 4.61 7.14
N ALA A 762 -4.98 5.95 7.13
CA ALA A 762 -5.48 6.78 6.02
C ALA A 762 -4.45 6.95 4.89
N GLY A 763 -3.15 6.72 5.15
CA GLY A 763 -2.07 7.03 4.21
C GLY A 763 -1.96 8.53 3.88
N THR A 764 -1.26 8.86 2.79
CA THR A 764 -1.06 10.24 2.31
C THR A 764 -1.73 10.47 0.96
N ILE A 765 -1.63 11.68 0.42
CA ILE A 765 -2.02 11.97 -0.97
C ILE A 765 -1.12 11.25 -1.99
N ASP A 766 0.10 10.89 -1.58
CA ASP A 766 1.09 10.16 -2.39
C ASP A 766 0.81 8.65 -2.41
N GLY A 767 0.12 8.14 -1.38
CA GLY A 767 -0.34 6.76 -1.28
C GLY A 767 -1.41 6.60 -0.20
N VAL A 768 -2.67 6.50 -0.64
CA VAL A 768 -3.84 6.36 0.24
C VAL A 768 -3.91 4.97 0.91
N GLY A 769 -4.38 4.94 2.15
CA GLY A 769 -4.58 3.71 2.91
C GLY A 769 -5.85 2.97 2.50
N GLY A 770 -5.76 1.64 2.33
CA GLY A 770 -6.84 0.81 1.78
C GLY A 770 -8.06 0.58 2.69
N LEU A 771 -8.12 1.18 3.89
CA LEU A 771 -9.14 0.91 4.91
C LEU A 771 -10.10 2.09 5.17
N ASN A 772 -10.17 3.07 4.26
CA ASN A 772 -11.14 4.19 4.30
C ASN A 772 -11.11 5.05 5.58
N PHE A 773 -9.97 5.09 6.28
CA PHE A 773 -9.70 6.07 7.33
C PHE A 773 -9.45 7.46 6.71
N THR A 774 -9.69 8.51 7.48
CA THR A 774 -9.38 9.90 7.11
C THR A 774 -8.16 10.43 7.87
N GLN A 775 -7.55 11.48 7.35
CA GLN A 775 -6.52 12.24 8.07
C GLN A 775 -7.14 13.34 8.93
N GLY A 776 -6.61 13.55 10.13
CA GLY A 776 -7.10 14.57 11.06
C GLY A 776 -7.97 14.01 12.19
N SER A 777 -7.93 12.70 12.44
CA SER A 777 -8.70 12.05 13.51
C SER A 777 -8.05 12.33 14.87
N VAL A 778 -8.70 13.18 15.68
CA VAL A 778 -8.37 13.39 17.10
C VAL A 778 -9.24 12.55 18.05
N GLU A 779 -10.34 12.00 17.54
CA GLU A 779 -11.23 11.04 18.23
C GLU A 779 -11.07 9.64 17.61
N GLY A 780 -11.29 8.60 18.42
CA GLY A 780 -11.29 7.20 17.98
C GLY A 780 -12.61 6.79 17.32
N ASP A 781 -12.57 5.76 16.49
CA ASP A 781 -13.79 5.12 15.95
C ASP A 781 -14.15 3.89 16.81
N PRO A 782 -15.31 3.85 17.48
CA PRO A 782 -15.66 2.76 18.40
C PRO A 782 -15.69 1.35 17.78
N PHE A 783 -15.83 1.24 16.46
CA PHE A 783 -15.77 -0.04 15.75
C PHE A 783 -14.32 -0.50 15.54
N TRP A 784 -13.41 0.40 15.14
CA TRP A 784 -11.98 0.11 15.05
C TRP A 784 -11.30 -0.05 16.41
N ASP A 785 -11.68 0.76 17.41
CA ASP A 785 -11.25 0.61 18.80
C ASP A 785 -11.65 -0.77 19.35
N GLY A 786 -12.90 -1.20 19.14
CA GLY A 786 -13.36 -2.53 19.54
C GLY A 786 -12.65 -3.68 18.82
N ILE A 787 -12.26 -3.50 17.55
CA ILE A 787 -11.46 -4.49 16.80
C ILE A 787 -10.02 -4.53 17.31
N ARG A 788 -9.39 -3.39 17.59
CA ARG A 788 -8.06 -3.30 18.22
C ARG A 788 -8.07 -4.04 19.55
N ASP A 789 -9.01 -3.73 20.42
CA ASP A 789 -9.06 -4.27 21.78
C ASP A 789 -9.30 -5.79 21.78
N ALA A 790 -10.17 -6.29 20.90
CA ALA A 790 -10.47 -7.71 20.78
C ALA A 790 -9.36 -8.57 20.13
N LEU A 791 -8.49 -7.98 19.29
CA LEU A 791 -7.45 -8.72 18.55
C LEU A 791 -6.02 -8.49 19.05
N LEU A 792 -5.74 -7.32 19.61
CA LEU A 792 -4.39 -6.84 19.92
C LEU A 792 -4.24 -6.39 21.39
N GLY A 793 -5.35 -6.25 22.12
CA GLY A 793 -5.42 -5.70 23.47
C GLY A 793 -5.59 -4.18 23.48
N SER A 794 -6.19 -3.67 24.56
CA SER A 794 -6.41 -2.23 24.74
C SER A 794 -5.12 -1.50 25.16
N PRO A 795 -4.86 -0.28 24.64
CA PRO A 795 -3.74 0.55 25.09
C PRO A 795 -3.91 0.92 26.56
N SER A 796 -2.83 0.89 27.35
CA SER A 796 -2.94 1.30 28.76
C SER A 796 -3.27 2.78 28.93
N ASN A 797 -3.94 3.16 30.02
CA ASN A 797 -4.31 4.55 30.30
C ASN A 797 -3.09 5.49 30.25
N GLU A 798 -1.95 5.09 30.83
CA GLU A 798 -0.68 5.84 30.75
C GLU A 798 -0.30 6.14 29.29
N THR A 799 -0.41 5.14 28.41
CA THR A 799 -0.08 5.29 26.99
C THR A 799 -1.12 6.15 26.26
N GLN A 800 -2.41 6.06 26.60
CA GLN A 800 -3.46 6.94 26.04
C GLN A 800 -3.26 8.40 26.45
N ASP A 801 -3.13 8.66 27.76
CA ASP A 801 -2.95 10.00 28.34
C ASP A 801 -1.68 10.68 27.80
N CYS A 802 -0.56 9.95 27.73
CA CYS A 802 0.70 10.45 27.17
C CYS A 802 0.57 10.81 25.67
N HIS A 803 -0.26 10.07 24.92
CA HIS A 803 -0.42 10.28 23.49
C HIS A 803 -1.43 11.36 23.09
N HIS A 804 -2.26 11.84 24.01
CA HIS A 804 -3.32 12.82 23.72
C HIS A 804 -2.81 14.01 22.88
N PRO A 805 -3.52 14.45 21.81
CA PRO A 805 -4.85 14.02 21.35
C PRO A 805 -4.81 12.93 20.25
N LYS A 806 -3.85 12.00 20.26
CA LYS A 806 -3.80 10.89 19.29
C LYS A 806 -4.76 9.76 19.68
N PRO A 807 -5.78 9.42 18.86
CA PRO A 807 -6.57 8.20 19.05
C PRO A 807 -5.77 6.99 18.55
N ILE A 808 -5.24 6.20 19.49
CA ILE A 808 -4.32 5.08 19.20
C ILE A 808 -5.02 3.97 18.42
N LEU A 809 -4.53 3.66 17.22
CA LEU A 809 -4.92 2.47 16.45
C LEU A 809 -4.05 1.25 16.81
N PHE A 810 -2.75 1.45 17.08
CA PHE A 810 -1.83 0.37 17.47
C PHE A 810 -0.90 0.82 18.61
N SER A 811 -0.99 0.18 19.78
CA SER A 811 -0.10 0.41 20.94
C SER A 811 1.23 -0.35 20.80
N THR A 812 2.00 -0.02 19.76
CA THR A 812 3.17 -0.80 19.30
C THR A 812 4.30 -0.98 20.31
N GLY A 813 4.36 -0.18 21.38
CA GLY A 813 5.31 -0.35 22.49
C GLY A 813 4.86 -1.36 23.56
N GLU A 814 3.56 -1.66 23.61
CA GLU A 814 2.97 -2.67 24.50
C GLU A 814 2.85 -4.03 23.76
N MET A 815 2.78 -3.98 22.43
CA MET A 815 2.74 -5.14 21.54
C MET A 815 4.13 -5.78 21.33
N ASN A 816 4.37 -6.91 22.01
CA ASN A 816 5.68 -7.58 22.07
C ASN A 816 5.71 -9.00 21.45
N VAL A 817 4.63 -9.46 20.83
CA VAL A 817 4.49 -10.81 20.24
C VAL A 817 4.43 -10.73 18.71
N PRO A 818 5.15 -11.58 17.94
CA PRO A 818 6.18 -12.53 18.39
C PRO A 818 7.50 -11.84 18.80
N LEU A 819 7.67 -10.58 18.42
CA LEU A 819 8.76 -9.67 18.77
C LEU A 819 8.18 -8.26 18.98
N PRO A 820 8.90 -7.32 19.63
CA PRO A 820 8.51 -5.91 19.72
C PRO A 820 8.12 -5.33 18.35
N TRP A 821 6.99 -4.61 18.31
CA TRP A 821 6.46 -4.07 17.06
C TRP A 821 7.18 -2.81 16.60
N HIS A 822 7.71 -2.01 17.52
CA HIS A 822 8.52 -0.83 17.27
C HIS A 822 9.78 -0.77 18.15
N PRO A 823 10.81 0.01 17.75
CA PRO A 823 12.00 0.24 18.57
C PRO A 823 11.69 1.11 19.81
N ALA A 824 12.21 0.67 20.96
CA ALA A 824 12.38 1.51 22.13
C ALA A 824 13.75 2.24 22.12
N ILE A 825 14.80 1.55 21.68
CA ILE A 825 16.18 2.06 21.62
C ILE A 825 16.48 2.62 20.23
N VAL A 826 16.95 3.87 20.20
CA VAL A 826 17.14 4.69 19.00
C VAL A 826 18.54 5.33 19.00
N ASP A 827 19.17 5.43 17.84
CA ASP A 827 20.44 6.12 17.64
C ASP A 827 20.21 7.63 17.42
N VAL A 828 20.90 8.47 18.19
CA VAL A 828 21.10 9.89 17.87
C VAL A 828 22.58 10.13 17.58
N GLN A 829 22.91 10.88 16.51
CA GLN A 829 24.28 11.05 16.04
C GLN A 829 24.51 12.38 15.31
N ILE A 830 25.61 13.06 15.61
CA ILE A 830 26.11 14.23 14.87
C ILE A 830 27.53 13.94 14.39
N ILE A 831 27.81 14.24 13.14
CA ILE A 831 29.17 14.28 12.57
C ILE A 831 29.49 15.72 12.18
N THR A 832 30.67 16.23 12.56
CA THR A 832 31.19 17.51 12.05
C THR A 832 32.34 17.28 11.07
N ILE A 833 32.35 18.10 10.01
CA ILE A 833 33.42 18.24 9.05
C ILE A 833 33.75 19.73 9.02
N GLY A 834 34.68 20.17 9.87
CA GLY A 834 34.99 21.58 10.06
C GLY A 834 33.76 22.41 10.44
N SER A 835 33.47 23.44 9.65
CA SER A 835 32.30 24.32 9.78
C SER A 835 30.96 23.72 9.32
N LEU A 836 30.89 22.43 8.96
CA LEU A 836 29.63 21.73 8.65
C LEU A 836 29.28 20.68 9.72
N ALA A 837 28.05 20.71 10.23
CA ALA A 837 27.47 19.66 11.07
C ALA A 837 26.37 18.89 10.30
N ILE A 838 26.47 17.56 10.30
CA ILE A 838 25.49 16.64 9.73
C ILE A 838 24.73 15.99 10.90
N VAL A 839 23.44 16.31 11.02
CA VAL A 839 22.56 15.76 12.05
C VAL A 839 21.84 14.53 11.48
N ALA A 840 22.18 13.35 11.98
CA ALA A 840 21.65 12.08 11.49
C ALA A 840 20.35 11.72 12.25
N ILE A 841 19.22 11.92 11.58
CA ILE A 841 17.87 11.83 12.14
C ILE A 841 17.25 10.44 11.90
N PRO A 842 16.75 9.75 12.94
CA PRO A 842 16.23 8.37 12.87
C PRO A 842 14.79 8.26 12.30
N GLY A 843 14.41 9.11 11.35
CA GLY A 843 13.05 9.16 10.83
C GLY A 843 12.80 10.31 9.86
N GLU A 844 11.53 10.67 9.72
CA GLU A 844 11.05 11.70 8.79
C GLU A 844 10.58 12.96 9.54
N PHE A 845 11.44 13.99 9.59
CA PHE A 845 11.11 15.28 10.17
C PHE A 845 10.22 16.10 9.21
N THR A 846 9.18 16.76 9.74
CA THR A 846 8.44 17.79 9.01
C THR A 846 9.31 19.02 8.73
N THR A 847 8.84 19.90 7.83
CA THR A 847 9.56 21.15 7.49
C THR A 847 9.86 22.01 8.71
N MET A 848 8.91 22.20 9.65
CA MET A 848 9.19 23.01 10.84
C MET A 848 10.01 22.27 11.89
N ALA A 849 9.84 20.95 12.03
CA ALA A 849 10.72 20.12 12.86
C ALA A 849 12.19 20.22 12.43
N GLY A 850 12.47 20.14 11.12
CA GLY A 850 13.82 20.27 10.56
C GLY A 850 14.40 21.69 10.67
N ARG A 851 13.56 22.72 10.70
CA ARG A 851 13.97 24.12 10.95
C ARG A 851 14.37 24.32 12.41
N ARG A 852 13.49 23.96 13.37
CA ARG A 852 13.77 24.05 14.82
C ARG A 852 15.03 23.26 15.21
N MET A 853 15.23 22.08 14.63
CA MET A 853 16.43 21.26 14.85
C MET A 853 17.72 21.95 14.39
N ARG A 854 17.75 22.52 13.18
CA ARG A 854 18.91 23.27 12.68
C ARG A 854 19.19 24.49 13.55
N GLU A 855 18.17 25.28 13.88
CA GLU A 855 18.32 26.48 14.72
C GLU A 855 18.89 26.11 16.11
N ALA A 856 18.38 25.06 16.76
CA ALA A 856 18.86 24.61 18.07
C ALA A 856 20.29 24.04 18.06
N VAL A 857 20.61 23.15 17.12
CA VAL A 857 21.96 22.56 17.00
C VAL A 857 22.99 23.61 16.62
N LYS A 858 22.65 24.52 15.70
CA LYS A 858 23.51 25.65 15.30
C LYS A 858 23.81 26.54 16.51
N ASN A 859 22.78 26.93 17.26
CA ASN A 859 22.95 27.80 18.43
C ASN A 859 23.86 27.18 19.50
N GLU A 860 23.79 25.88 19.80
CA GLU A 860 24.70 25.22 20.77
C GLU A 860 26.15 25.12 20.25
N LEU A 861 26.36 24.90 18.94
CA LEU A 861 27.70 24.86 18.34
C LEU A 861 28.35 26.25 18.28
N GLU A 862 27.60 27.28 17.86
CA GLU A 862 28.12 28.65 17.69
C GLU A 862 28.26 29.40 19.03
N SER A 863 27.39 29.16 20.03
CA SER A 863 27.44 29.89 21.32
C SER A 863 28.48 29.37 22.32
N ARG A 864 29.03 28.17 22.11
CA ARG A 864 29.97 27.51 23.04
C ARG A 864 31.29 27.07 22.41
N GLY A 865 31.33 26.90 21.09
CA GLY A 865 32.41 26.21 20.40
C GLY A 865 33.48 27.12 19.79
N SER A 866 34.69 26.57 19.66
CA SER A 866 35.80 27.15 18.89
C SER A 866 35.58 27.14 17.37
N LEU A 867 34.43 26.67 16.89
CA LEU A 867 34.16 26.31 15.49
C LEU A 867 33.73 27.48 14.60
N GLY A 868 33.47 28.66 15.19
CA GLY A 868 33.06 29.85 14.44
C GLY A 868 31.63 29.73 13.88
N GLN A 869 31.41 30.22 12.66
CA GLN A 869 30.11 30.13 11.97
C GLN A 869 29.92 28.71 11.41
N VAL A 870 28.85 28.04 11.82
CA VAL A 870 28.58 26.63 11.50
C VAL A 870 27.34 26.48 10.61
N GLU A 871 27.43 25.64 9.60
CA GLU A 871 26.30 25.18 8.81
C GLU A 871 25.74 23.86 9.36
N VAL A 872 24.41 23.68 9.34
CA VAL A 872 23.77 22.48 9.91
C VAL A 872 22.82 21.87 8.89
N VAL A 873 23.12 20.65 8.42
CA VAL A 873 22.26 19.88 7.52
C VAL A 873 21.55 18.74 8.25
N ILE A 874 20.30 18.51 7.87
CA ILE A 874 19.50 17.37 8.36
C ILE A 874 19.65 16.21 7.37
N ALA A 875 20.18 15.08 7.83
CA ALA A 875 20.14 13.82 7.12
C ALA A 875 19.02 12.96 7.72
N GLY A 876 17.90 12.84 7.00
CA GLY A 876 16.76 12.02 7.43
C GLY A 876 17.01 10.52 7.31
N LEU A 877 16.10 9.72 7.88
CA LEU A 877 16.05 8.25 7.72
C LEU A 877 17.38 7.52 8.01
N CYS A 878 18.15 8.08 8.94
CA CYS A 878 19.48 7.60 9.29
C CYS A 878 19.45 6.54 10.39
N ASN A 879 20.30 5.52 10.27
CA ASN A 879 20.63 4.51 11.28
C ASN A 879 19.51 3.54 11.72
N ILE A 880 18.34 4.07 12.02
CA ILE A 880 17.12 3.36 12.41
C ILE A 880 15.92 4.20 11.94
N TYR A 881 14.78 3.56 11.73
CA TYR A 881 13.54 4.25 11.33
C TYR A 881 12.49 4.19 12.44
N THR A 882 12.05 5.36 12.88
CA THR A 882 11.02 5.56 13.92
C THR A 882 9.81 6.33 13.40
N HIS A 883 9.44 6.15 12.12
CA HIS A 883 8.40 6.91 11.45
C HIS A 883 8.65 8.44 11.48
N TYR A 884 7.62 9.24 11.74
CA TYR A 884 7.60 10.68 11.54
C TYR A 884 7.91 11.43 12.83
N ILE A 885 8.40 12.66 12.69
CA ILE A 885 8.59 13.60 13.79
C ILE A 885 8.00 14.95 13.36
N THR A 886 6.91 15.33 14.01
CA THR A 886 6.21 16.61 13.83
C THR A 886 6.61 17.59 14.93
N THR A 887 6.31 18.87 14.76
CA THR A 887 6.24 19.78 15.91
C THR A 887 5.11 19.38 16.87
N TYR A 888 5.11 19.94 18.09
CA TYR A 888 4.03 19.74 19.06
C TYR A 888 2.69 20.26 18.50
N GLU A 889 2.76 21.38 17.78
CA GLU A 889 1.63 22.08 17.18
C GLU A 889 1.08 21.31 15.97
N GLU A 890 1.94 20.81 15.10
CA GLU A 890 1.57 19.90 14.00
C GLU A 890 0.97 18.59 14.53
N TYR A 891 1.43 18.10 15.69
CA TYR A 891 0.93 16.89 16.34
C TYR A 891 -0.54 17.02 16.75
N GLN A 892 -0.99 18.19 17.22
CA GLN A 892 -2.37 18.39 17.67
C GLN A 892 -3.41 18.14 16.56
N ILE A 893 -3.01 18.31 15.30
CA ILE A 893 -3.91 18.21 14.13
C ILE A 893 -4.08 16.75 13.64
N GLN A 894 -3.30 15.79 14.15
CA GLN A 894 -3.41 14.34 13.85
C GLN A 894 -3.61 13.96 12.36
N ARG A 895 -2.93 14.68 11.44
CA ARG A 895 -2.71 14.22 10.06
C ARG A 895 -1.75 13.01 10.03
N TYR A 896 -1.51 12.43 8.85
CA TYR A 896 -0.73 11.20 8.72
C TYR A 896 0.64 11.24 9.45
N GLU A 897 1.38 12.35 9.33
CA GLU A 897 2.67 12.53 10.00
C GLU A 897 2.54 12.54 11.53
N ALA A 898 1.50 13.20 12.06
CA ALA A 898 1.23 13.34 13.49
C ALA A 898 0.71 12.04 14.12
N ALA A 899 -0.17 11.33 13.42
CA ALA A 899 -0.60 9.98 13.79
C ALA A 899 0.59 8.98 13.76
N SER A 900 1.54 9.21 12.85
CA SER A 900 2.77 8.42 12.72
C SER A 900 3.94 8.91 13.58
N ASN A 901 3.75 9.94 14.41
CA ASN A 901 4.78 10.42 15.35
C ASN A 901 4.77 9.54 16.61
N ILE A 902 5.58 8.48 16.62
CA ILE A 902 5.33 7.34 17.52
C ILE A 902 5.62 7.60 19.00
N TYR A 903 6.54 8.49 19.38
CA TYR A 903 6.88 8.73 20.80
C TYR A 903 6.09 9.88 21.46
N GLY A 904 5.00 10.32 20.84
CA GLY A 904 4.03 11.25 21.42
C GLY A 904 4.21 12.72 21.02
N PRO A 905 3.49 13.65 21.68
CA PRO A 905 3.51 15.07 21.32
C PRO A 905 4.87 15.75 21.53
N HIS A 906 5.71 15.21 22.43
CA HIS A 906 7.01 15.79 22.78
C HIS A 906 8.22 15.17 22.04
N SER A 907 8.02 14.28 21.06
CA SER A 907 9.12 13.62 20.33
C SER A 907 10.14 14.59 19.76
N LEU A 908 9.70 15.68 19.12
CA LEU A 908 10.63 16.69 18.57
C LEU A 908 11.42 17.39 19.68
N SER A 909 10.75 17.79 20.76
CA SER A 909 11.40 18.47 21.89
C SER A 909 12.42 17.56 22.58
N ALA A 910 12.13 16.26 22.68
CA ALA A 910 13.08 15.25 23.14
C ALA A 910 14.29 15.15 22.21
N TYR A 911 14.07 15.02 20.89
CA TYR A 911 15.17 15.00 19.92
C TYR A 911 16.00 16.29 19.97
N ILE A 912 15.38 17.48 20.03
CA ILE A 912 16.09 18.75 20.15
C ILE A 912 16.97 18.76 21.41
N GLN A 913 16.44 18.36 22.57
CA GLN A 913 17.22 18.27 23.81
C GLN A 913 18.43 17.33 23.68
N LEU A 914 18.25 16.16 23.05
CA LEU A 914 19.30 15.15 22.85
C LEU A 914 20.38 15.63 21.86
N PHE A 915 19.98 16.15 20.70
CA PHE A 915 20.91 16.66 19.69
C PHE A 915 21.62 17.94 20.16
N SER A 916 20.97 18.81 20.94
CA SER A 916 21.63 19.92 21.65
C SER A 916 22.68 19.43 22.65
N SER A 917 22.45 18.31 23.34
CA SER A 917 23.43 17.71 24.24
C SER A 917 24.64 17.14 23.49
N LEU A 918 24.43 16.47 22.35
CA LEU A 918 25.52 16.01 21.47
C LEU A 918 26.31 17.18 20.88
N ALA A 919 25.61 18.22 20.41
CA ALA A 919 26.21 19.45 19.88
C ALA A 919 27.09 20.15 20.92
N ARG A 920 26.59 20.30 22.16
CA ARG A 920 27.35 20.85 23.28
C ARG A 920 28.57 20.01 23.63
N ALA A 921 28.46 18.67 23.64
CA ALA A 921 29.59 17.79 23.89
C ALA A 921 30.68 17.86 22.80
N ILE A 922 30.30 18.10 21.54
CA ILE A 922 31.26 18.41 20.46
C ILE A 922 31.91 19.78 20.72
N ALA A 923 31.12 20.83 20.95
CA ALA A 923 31.60 22.20 21.15
C ALA A 923 32.55 22.34 22.37
N GLU A 924 32.27 21.64 23.47
CA GLU A 924 33.10 21.63 24.68
C GLU A 924 34.23 20.58 24.64
N ASN A 925 34.37 19.80 23.56
CA ASN A 925 35.30 18.68 23.40
C ASN A 925 35.19 17.60 24.51
N LYS A 926 33.95 17.29 24.90
CA LYS A 926 33.56 16.32 25.95
C LYS A 926 32.76 15.14 25.40
N VAL A 927 32.94 14.79 24.13
CA VAL A 927 32.23 13.65 23.50
C VAL A 927 32.49 12.34 24.24
N ALA A 928 33.68 12.17 24.83
CA ALA A 928 34.04 11.00 25.64
C ALA A 928 33.29 10.92 26.99
N ASP A 929 32.73 12.03 27.48
CA ASP A 929 31.93 12.09 28.72
C ASP A 929 30.46 11.73 28.48
N LEU A 930 30.02 11.59 27.22
CA LEU A 930 28.65 11.19 26.89
C LEU A 930 28.38 9.74 27.31
N PRO A 931 27.25 9.45 27.99
CA PRO A 931 26.89 8.09 28.31
C PRO A 931 26.46 7.34 27.03
N LYS A 932 27.14 6.23 26.71
CA LYS A 932 26.84 5.37 25.52
C LYS A 932 25.35 5.02 25.39
N GLY A 933 24.67 4.84 26.52
CA GLY A 933 23.26 4.46 26.59
C GLY A 933 23.00 2.96 26.46
N PRO A 934 21.72 2.54 26.53
CA PRO A 934 21.33 1.13 26.41
C PRO A 934 21.60 0.57 25.01
N GLU A 935 22.14 -0.64 24.92
CA GLU A 935 22.42 -1.30 23.64
C GLU A 935 21.12 -1.81 22.97
N PRO A 936 20.89 -1.54 21.67
CA PRO A 936 19.69 -1.98 20.97
C PRO A 936 19.64 -3.51 20.78
N PRO A 937 18.45 -4.13 20.79
CA PRO A 937 18.31 -5.57 20.61
C PRO A 937 18.69 -6.01 19.20
N PHE A 938 19.29 -7.19 19.07
CA PHE A 938 19.55 -7.87 17.79
C PHE A 938 18.85 -9.22 17.76
N PHE A 939 17.73 -9.34 17.04
CA PHE A 939 16.96 -10.58 17.03
C PHE A 939 17.62 -11.66 16.16
N SER A 940 17.52 -12.92 16.58
CA SER A 940 18.18 -14.04 15.90
C SER A 940 17.47 -14.45 14.61
N ASN A 941 18.22 -15.03 13.67
CA ASN A 941 17.70 -15.52 12.39
C ASN A 941 16.62 -16.62 12.49
N SER A 942 16.41 -17.20 13.68
CA SER A 942 15.37 -18.18 14.00
C SER A 942 14.11 -17.56 14.63
N GLN A 943 14.17 -16.32 15.11
CA GLN A 943 12.99 -15.56 15.57
C GLN A 943 12.32 -14.77 14.43
N LEU A 944 13.04 -14.55 13.32
CA LEU A 944 12.57 -13.77 12.17
C LEU A 944 11.82 -14.66 11.15
N ILE A 945 10.56 -14.32 10.91
CA ILE A 945 9.63 -15.10 10.07
C ILE A 945 9.68 -14.62 8.61
N SER A 946 9.59 -15.54 7.64
CA SER A 946 9.38 -15.25 6.22
C SER A 946 8.04 -15.84 5.76
N LEU A 947 7.13 -15.01 5.24
CA LEU A 947 5.85 -15.45 4.65
C LEU A 947 5.94 -15.62 3.12
N LEU A 948 7.06 -15.20 2.52
CA LEU A 948 7.32 -15.36 1.08
C LEU A 948 7.44 -16.83 0.68
N PRO A 949 6.70 -17.30 -0.35
CA PRO A 949 6.81 -18.67 -0.82
C PRO A 949 8.19 -18.95 -1.43
N LEU A 950 8.63 -20.21 -1.29
CA LEU A 950 9.81 -20.74 -1.95
C LEU A 950 9.62 -20.73 -3.48
N ASN A 951 10.65 -20.35 -4.23
CA ASN A 951 10.62 -20.45 -5.69
C ASN A 951 10.31 -21.91 -6.11
N PRO A 952 9.38 -22.14 -7.06
CA PRO A 952 9.23 -23.45 -7.70
C PRO A 952 10.50 -23.81 -8.49
N VAL A 953 10.49 -24.96 -9.15
CA VAL A 953 11.45 -25.27 -10.22
C VAL A 953 11.00 -24.51 -11.46
N ASP A 954 11.90 -23.75 -12.09
CA ASP A 954 11.57 -23.01 -13.31
C ASP A 954 11.41 -23.98 -14.49
N LYS A 955 10.58 -23.61 -15.47
CA LYS A 955 10.35 -24.39 -16.69
C LYS A 955 10.22 -23.49 -17.91
N THR A 956 10.41 -24.06 -19.08
CA THR A 956 10.16 -23.41 -20.37
C THR A 956 8.81 -23.84 -20.97
N PRO A 957 8.26 -23.11 -21.95
CA PRO A 957 7.30 -23.63 -22.91
C PRO A 957 7.82 -24.87 -23.68
N LEU A 958 6.91 -25.71 -24.17
CA LEU A 958 7.25 -26.86 -25.01
C LEU A 958 8.09 -26.42 -26.22
N ASN A 959 9.16 -27.17 -26.51
CA ASN A 959 10.12 -26.90 -27.58
C ASN A 959 10.87 -25.55 -27.49
N THR A 960 11.05 -25.01 -26.28
CA THR A 960 11.86 -23.80 -26.04
C THR A 960 12.87 -23.98 -24.89
N SER A 961 13.94 -23.20 -24.93
CA SER A 961 15.00 -23.08 -23.92
C SER A 961 14.94 -21.74 -23.19
N PHE A 962 15.61 -21.63 -22.03
CA PHE A 962 15.77 -20.32 -21.37
C PHE A 962 16.70 -19.43 -22.20
N GLY A 963 16.28 -18.20 -22.47
CA GLY A 963 16.96 -17.29 -23.41
C GLY A 963 16.32 -17.23 -24.81
N ASP A 964 15.42 -18.15 -25.16
CA ASP A 964 14.72 -18.11 -26.46
C ASP A 964 13.82 -16.86 -26.57
N VAL A 965 13.80 -16.24 -27.75
CA VAL A 965 12.96 -15.06 -28.04
C VAL A 965 11.53 -15.49 -28.39
N LEU A 966 10.55 -14.99 -27.64
CA LEU A 966 9.12 -15.16 -27.85
C LEU A 966 8.50 -14.03 -28.69
N ILE A 967 8.96 -12.80 -28.50
CA ILE A 967 8.55 -11.62 -29.28
C ILE A 967 9.84 -10.94 -29.74
N GLN A 968 10.03 -10.84 -31.05
CA GLN A 968 11.23 -10.30 -31.68
C GLN A 968 11.06 -8.81 -31.98
N THR A 969 12.17 -8.07 -31.99
CA THR A 969 12.21 -6.66 -32.40
C THR A 969 11.79 -6.48 -33.86
N LEU A 970 11.28 -5.30 -34.21
CA LEU A 970 11.13 -4.87 -35.59
C LEU A 970 12.52 -4.70 -36.24
N GLN A 971 12.57 -4.66 -37.58
CA GLN A 971 13.84 -4.48 -38.32
C GLN A 971 14.46 -3.09 -38.14
N SER A 972 13.65 -2.06 -37.91
CA SER A 972 14.13 -0.70 -37.66
C SER A 972 13.16 0.13 -36.82
N TYR A 973 13.70 1.14 -36.13
CA TYR A 973 12.98 2.07 -35.26
C TYR A 973 13.55 3.49 -35.37
N LYS A 974 12.73 4.50 -35.08
CA LYS A 974 13.15 5.90 -34.95
C LYS A 974 13.57 6.23 -33.52
N ARG A 975 14.22 7.39 -33.37
CA ARG A 975 14.44 7.98 -32.04
C ARG A 975 13.09 8.40 -31.43
N GLY A 976 12.91 8.15 -30.14
CA GLY A 976 11.64 8.37 -29.42
C GLY A 976 10.64 7.22 -29.52
N GLU A 977 10.91 6.19 -30.33
CA GLU A 977 10.15 4.94 -30.31
C GLU A 977 10.70 3.98 -29.22
N VAL A 978 9.92 2.95 -28.88
CA VAL A 978 10.29 1.94 -27.89
C VAL A 978 10.58 0.61 -28.60
N VAL A 979 11.78 0.08 -28.40
CA VAL A 979 12.13 -1.28 -28.81
C VAL A 979 11.67 -2.25 -27.72
N GLU A 980 10.85 -3.23 -28.08
CA GLU A 980 10.41 -4.29 -27.18
C GLU A 980 10.94 -5.64 -27.68
N VAL A 981 11.43 -6.47 -26.75
CA VAL A 981 11.77 -7.88 -27.00
C VAL A 981 11.35 -8.71 -25.78
N THR A 982 10.78 -9.90 -26.00
CA THR A 982 10.38 -10.82 -24.92
C THR A 982 11.08 -12.16 -25.03
N PHE A 983 11.63 -12.64 -23.91
CA PHE A 983 12.41 -13.88 -23.77
C PHE A 983 11.74 -14.89 -22.82
N VAL A 984 12.00 -16.19 -23.02
CA VAL A 984 11.75 -17.25 -22.04
C VAL A 984 12.73 -17.11 -20.87
N SER A 985 12.24 -17.09 -19.64
CA SER A 985 13.03 -16.70 -18.47
C SER A 985 12.79 -17.56 -17.22
N GLY A 986 13.84 -17.72 -16.41
CA GLY A 986 13.74 -18.16 -15.01
C GLY A 986 13.52 -16.98 -14.05
N ASN A 987 12.96 -17.26 -12.87
CA ASN A 987 12.63 -16.26 -11.85
C ASN A 987 13.86 -15.46 -11.37
N PRO A 988 13.88 -14.11 -11.47
CA PRO A 988 15.01 -13.27 -11.04
C PRO A 988 15.45 -13.47 -9.60
N ARG A 989 14.58 -13.94 -8.68
CA ARG A 989 14.94 -14.31 -7.30
C ARG A 989 16.02 -15.40 -7.20
N ASN A 990 16.22 -16.20 -8.26
CA ASN A 990 17.30 -17.19 -8.33
C ASN A 990 18.68 -16.53 -8.56
N SER A 991 18.69 -15.32 -9.13
CA SER A 991 19.89 -14.63 -9.61
C SER A 991 20.55 -13.82 -8.48
N ALA A 992 20.81 -14.49 -7.34
CA ALA A 992 21.28 -13.85 -6.11
C ALA A 992 22.71 -13.26 -6.20
N ASP A 993 23.47 -13.63 -7.22
CA ASP A 993 24.79 -13.09 -7.56
C ASP A 993 24.72 -12.20 -8.81
N MET A 994 23.71 -11.32 -8.89
CA MET A 994 23.60 -10.28 -9.94
C MET A 994 24.05 -8.89 -9.49
N ALA A 995 24.58 -8.74 -8.27
CA ALA A 995 25.22 -7.50 -7.85
C ALA A 995 26.39 -7.17 -8.81
N GLU A 996 26.41 -5.93 -9.34
CA GLU A 996 27.40 -5.46 -10.34
C GLU A 996 27.39 -6.20 -11.70
N LYS A 997 26.43 -7.09 -11.92
CA LYS A 997 26.05 -7.63 -13.23
C LYS A 997 24.74 -6.99 -13.66
N THR A 998 24.26 -7.31 -14.86
CA THR A 998 23.03 -6.74 -15.41
C THR A 998 22.09 -7.83 -15.94
N PHE A 999 20.77 -7.61 -15.86
CA PHE A 999 19.77 -8.49 -16.46
C PHE A 999 19.61 -8.29 -17.97
N LEU A 1000 20.13 -7.20 -18.55
CA LEU A 1000 20.06 -6.88 -19.98
C LEU A 1000 21.23 -6.01 -20.45
N THR A 1001 21.60 -6.12 -21.73
CA THR A 1001 22.41 -5.10 -22.42
C THR A 1001 21.69 -4.63 -23.68
N VAL A 1002 21.73 -3.32 -23.94
CA VAL A 1002 21.52 -2.79 -25.29
C VAL A 1002 22.91 -2.57 -25.88
N GLU A 1003 23.14 -3.10 -27.08
CA GLU A 1003 24.47 -3.11 -27.69
C GLU A 1003 24.42 -2.53 -29.09
N LYS A 1004 25.40 -1.67 -29.40
CA LYS A 1004 25.63 -1.15 -30.75
C LYS A 1004 26.70 -1.96 -31.47
N TYR A 1005 26.53 -2.17 -32.77
CA TYR A 1005 27.59 -2.70 -33.62
C TYR A 1005 28.56 -1.59 -34.06
N GLU A 1006 29.86 -1.78 -33.83
CA GLU A 1006 30.92 -0.87 -34.29
C GLU A 1006 31.65 -1.46 -35.51
N ASN A 1007 31.30 -0.99 -36.72
CA ASN A 1007 31.87 -1.46 -37.99
C ASN A 1007 33.41 -1.37 -38.06
N MET A 1008 34.04 -0.47 -37.31
CA MET A 1008 35.51 -0.28 -37.31
C MET A 1008 36.25 -1.37 -36.53
N THR A 1009 35.60 -1.97 -35.52
CA THR A 1009 36.17 -3.02 -34.66
C THR A 1009 35.53 -4.40 -34.91
N ASN A 1010 34.48 -4.45 -35.74
CA ASN A 1010 33.68 -5.63 -36.04
C ASN A 1010 33.13 -6.29 -34.75
N SER A 1011 32.75 -5.47 -33.77
CA SER A 1011 32.38 -5.91 -32.42
C SER A 1011 31.06 -5.27 -31.95
N TRP A 1012 30.38 -5.94 -31.04
CA TRP A 1012 29.27 -5.37 -30.27
C TRP A 1012 29.80 -4.64 -29.04
N LYS A 1013 29.18 -3.50 -28.72
CA LYS A 1013 29.55 -2.63 -27.60
C LYS A 1013 28.30 -2.23 -26.82
N VAL A 1014 28.29 -2.55 -25.54
CA VAL A 1014 27.21 -2.17 -24.62
C VAL A 1014 27.10 -0.65 -24.55
N VAL A 1015 25.88 -0.13 -24.71
CA VAL A 1015 25.53 1.29 -24.60
C VAL A 1015 24.52 1.58 -23.48
N HIS A 1016 23.66 0.61 -23.15
CA HIS A 1016 22.75 0.67 -21.99
C HIS A 1016 22.72 -0.69 -21.27
N THR A 1017 22.34 -0.66 -19.99
CA THR A 1017 22.23 -1.82 -19.07
C THR A 1017 20.96 -1.67 -18.23
N ASP A 1018 20.57 -2.65 -17.42
CA ASP A 1018 19.45 -2.53 -16.46
C ASP A 1018 19.59 -1.45 -15.36
N ALA A 1019 20.70 -0.70 -15.34
CA ALA A 1019 20.88 0.53 -14.57
C ALA A 1019 20.55 1.81 -15.37
N SER A 1020 20.47 1.71 -16.70
CA SER A 1020 20.21 2.82 -17.63
C SER A 1020 18.73 3.15 -17.68
N TRP A 1021 18.39 4.42 -17.43
CA TRP A 1021 17.02 4.94 -17.35
C TRP A 1021 16.21 4.80 -18.65
N GLU A 1022 16.90 4.64 -19.78
CA GLU A 1022 16.28 4.41 -21.08
C GLU A 1022 15.79 2.96 -21.23
N THR A 1023 16.10 2.07 -20.28
CA THR A 1023 15.74 0.64 -20.34
C THR A 1023 14.81 0.24 -19.21
N ARG A 1024 14.00 -0.79 -19.46
CA ARG A 1024 13.16 -1.42 -18.43
C ARG A 1024 13.18 -2.93 -18.60
N PHE A 1025 13.16 -3.63 -17.49
CA PHE A 1025 13.11 -5.09 -17.40
C PHE A 1025 11.82 -5.48 -16.69
N HIS A 1026 10.91 -6.13 -17.38
CA HIS A 1026 9.62 -6.58 -16.85
C HIS A 1026 9.64 -8.11 -16.73
N TRP A 1027 9.48 -8.63 -15.52
CA TRP A 1027 9.36 -10.07 -15.29
C TRP A 1027 7.90 -10.46 -15.06
N ILE A 1028 7.40 -11.37 -15.90
CA ILE A 1028 6.00 -11.79 -15.93
C ILE A 1028 5.92 -13.27 -15.58
N LYS A 1029 5.25 -13.57 -14.47
CA LYS A 1029 5.02 -14.93 -13.97
C LYS A 1029 4.00 -15.68 -14.84
N GLY A 1030 4.42 -16.81 -15.41
CA GLY A 1030 3.56 -17.74 -16.13
C GLY A 1030 3.00 -18.86 -15.24
N THR A 1031 2.44 -19.89 -15.87
CA THR A 1031 1.87 -21.07 -15.18
C THR A 1031 2.89 -22.19 -15.02
N GLY A 1032 2.67 -23.10 -14.06
CA GLY A 1032 3.41 -24.37 -13.96
C GLY A 1032 4.92 -24.32 -13.66
N GLY A 1033 5.48 -23.12 -13.46
CA GLY A 1033 6.93 -22.85 -13.31
C GLY A 1033 7.54 -22.01 -14.45
N GLN A 1034 6.76 -21.62 -15.46
CA GLN A 1034 7.21 -20.75 -16.56
C GLN A 1034 7.21 -19.28 -16.16
N SER A 1035 8.09 -18.48 -16.78
CA SER A 1035 8.02 -17.03 -16.75
C SER A 1035 8.65 -16.38 -17.98
N ASN A 1036 8.24 -15.17 -18.30
CA ASN A 1036 8.78 -14.38 -19.42
C ASN A 1036 9.47 -13.12 -18.90
N VAL A 1037 10.49 -12.66 -19.61
CA VAL A 1037 11.09 -11.34 -19.43
C VAL A 1037 10.81 -10.51 -20.66
N THR A 1038 10.23 -9.33 -20.50
CA THR A 1038 10.12 -8.31 -21.55
C THR A 1038 11.12 -7.20 -21.26
N VAL A 1039 11.97 -6.87 -22.22
CA VAL A 1039 12.89 -5.74 -22.15
C VAL A 1039 12.38 -4.63 -23.07
N GLU A 1040 12.19 -3.44 -22.50
CA GLU A 1040 11.93 -2.21 -23.25
C GLU A 1040 13.23 -1.38 -23.34
N TRP A 1041 13.52 -0.80 -24.51
CA TRP A 1041 14.49 0.29 -24.68
C TRP A 1041 13.80 1.49 -25.33
N HIS A 1042 13.65 2.56 -24.57
CA HIS A 1042 13.10 3.85 -24.98
C HIS A 1042 14.19 4.64 -25.69
N VAL A 1043 14.23 4.59 -27.02
CA VAL A 1043 15.36 5.09 -27.81
C VAL A 1043 15.48 6.62 -27.62
N PRO A 1044 16.54 7.12 -26.97
CA PRO A 1044 16.62 8.56 -26.67
C PRO A 1044 16.83 9.38 -27.95
N SER A 1045 16.40 10.65 -27.94
CA SER A 1045 16.64 11.58 -29.06
C SER A 1045 18.13 11.79 -29.38
N THR A 1046 19.00 11.53 -28.41
CA THR A 1046 20.47 11.53 -28.51
C THR A 1046 21.08 10.21 -29.02
N ALA A 1047 20.28 9.17 -29.31
CA ALA A 1047 20.77 7.91 -29.84
C ALA A 1047 21.46 8.11 -31.20
N HIS A 1048 22.59 7.42 -31.41
CA HIS A 1048 23.35 7.50 -32.65
C HIS A 1048 22.84 6.48 -33.66
N PRO A 1049 22.53 6.83 -34.93
CA PRO A 1049 22.05 5.87 -35.93
C PRO A 1049 23.01 4.69 -36.16
N GLY A 1050 22.46 3.54 -36.57
CA GLY A 1050 23.21 2.32 -36.86
C GLY A 1050 22.52 1.06 -36.33
N THR A 1051 23.22 -0.08 -36.39
CA THR A 1051 22.69 -1.39 -36.00
C THR A 1051 22.86 -1.65 -34.50
N TYR A 1052 21.81 -2.19 -33.88
CA TYR A 1052 21.69 -2.51 -32.46
C TYR A 1052 21.15 -3.93 -32.23
N ARG A 1053 21.37 -4.46 -31.03
CA ARG A 1053 20.69 -5.66 -30.49
C ARG A 1053 20.44 -5.49 -28.99
N ILE A 1054 19.56 -6.33 -28.44
CA ILE A 1054 19.32 -6.45 -27.00
C ILE A 1054 19.70 -7.87 -26.57
N GLN A 1055 20.54 -8.00 -25.54
CA GLN A 1055 20.75 -9.28 -24.85
C GLN A 1055 20.03 -9.29 -23.49
N HIS A 1056 19.67 -10.48 -23.03
CA HIS A 1056 19.11 -10.73 -21.71
C HIS A 1056 19.94 -11.80 -20.99
N PHE A 1057 20.20 -11.61 -19.69
CA PHE A 1057 20.95 -12.53 -18.83
C PHE A 1057 20.11 -12.88 -17.60
N GLY A 1058 20.14 -14.13 -17.15
CA GLY A 1058 19.39 -14.57 -15.98
C GLY A 1058 19.85 -15.89 -15.40
N HIS A 1059 19.19 -16.32 -14.32
CA HIS A 1059 19.39 -17.66 -13.73
C HIS A 1059 18.05 -18.40 -13.57
N TYR A 1060 18.06 -19.70 -13.86
CA TYR A 1060 16.92 -20.59 -13.68
C TYR A 1060 17.27 -21.72 -12.70
N LYS A 1061 16.26 -22.22 -11.98
CA LYS A 1061 16.42 -23.22 -10.92
C LYS A 1061 15.99 -24.59 -11.39
N GLU A 1062 16.95 -25.51 -11.47
CA GLU A 1062 16.68 -26.94 -11.63
C GLU A 1062 16.70 -27.67 -10.29
N ARG A 1063 16.20 -28.91 -10.28
CA ARG A 1063 16.24 -29.80 -9.12
C ARG A 1063 16.69 -31.24 -9.49
N PRO A 1064 17.87 -31.43 -10.11
CA PRO A 1064 18.42 -32.76 -10.38
C PRO A 1064 18.94 -33.44 -9.10
N SER A 1065 19.16 -32.66 -8.04
CA SER A 1065 19.73 -33.07 -6.76
C SER A 1065 19.18 -32.20 -5.62
N PHE A 1066 19.64 -32.46 -4.40
CA PHE A 1066 19.39 -31.64 -3.22
C PHE A 1066 20.74 -31.23 -2.60
N PRO A 1067 21.03 -29.94 -2.38
CA PRO A 1067 20.20 -28.76 -2.67
C PRO A 1067 19.95 -28.53 -4.18
N PRO A 1068 18.91 -27.75 -4.55
CA PRO A 1068 18.64 -27.40 -5.95
C PRO A 1068 19.77 -26.54 -6.54
N VAL A 1069 19.90 -26.58 -7.87
CA VAL A 1069 20.99 -25.91 -8.61
C VAL A 1069 20.44 -24.72 -9.38
N MET A 1070 21.09 -23.56 -9.26
CA MET A 1070 20.85 -22.41 -10.14
C MET A 1070 21.82 -22.49 -11.32
N LYS A 1071 21.32 -22.34 -12.54
CA LYS A 1071 22.12 -22.27 -13.77
C LYS A 1071 21.94 -20.91 -14.45
N PRO A 1072 23.01 -20.27 -14.96
CA PRO A 1072 22.88 -19.08 -15.79
C PRO A 1072 22.32 -19.44 -17.17
N TYR A 1073 21.75 -18.44 -17.85
CA TYR A 1073 21.39 -18.48 -19.27
C TYR A 1073 21.51 -17.07 -19.87
N GLU A 1074 21.62 -17.00 -21.19
CA GLU A 1074 21.60 -15.77 -21.97
C GLU A 1074 20.69 -15.90 -23.19
N GLY A 1075 20.15 -14.78 -23.65
CA GLY A 1075 19.37 -14.65 -24.88
C GLY A 1075 19.79 -13.42 -25.67
N SER A 1076 19.54 -13.41 -26.99
CA SER A 1076 19.81 -12.26 -27.87
C SER A 1076 18.63 -12.03 -28.80
N SER A 1077 18.23 -10.76 -28.97
CA SER A 1077 17.37 -10.34 -30.06
C SER A 1077 18.06 -10.56 -31.41
N GLY A 1078 17.28 -10.44 -32.49
CA GLY A 1078 17.82 -10.13 -33.80
C GLY A 1078 18.43 -8.72 -33.82
N SER A 1079 19.25 -8.43 -34.83
CA SER A 1079 19.78 -7.09 -35.06
C SER A 1079 18.73 -6.19 -35.73
N PHE A 1080 18.62 -4.95 -35.27
CA PHE A 1080 17.70 -3.94 -35.79
C PHE A 1080 18.41 -2.59 -35.97
N GLU A 1081 17.87 -1.70 -36.80
CA GLU A 1081 18.49 -0.39 -37.07
C GLU A 1081 17.78 0.77 -36.37
N ILE A 1082 18.54 1.67 -35.76
CA ILE A 1082 18.05 2.97 -35.31
C ILE A 1082 18.34 4.02 -36.39
N TYR A 1083 17.32 4.76 -36.80
CA TYR A 1083 17.43 5.89 -37.72
C TYR A 1083 16.83 7.18 -37.11
N ASN A 1084 16.88 8.28 -37.87
CA ASN A 1084 16.41 9.61 -37.44
C ASN A 1084 14.89 9.72 -37.45
#